data_AF-A0A2U2J5A3-F1
#
_entry.id   AF-A0A2U2J5A3-F1
#
_cell.length_a   1.000
_cell.length_b   1.000
_cell.length_c   1.000
_cell.angle_alpha   90.00
_cell.angle_beta   90.00
_cell.angle_gamma   90.00
#
_symmetry.space_group_name_H-M   'P 1'
#
loop_
_entity.id
_entity.type
_entity.pdbx_description
1 polymer ?
#
loop_
_entity_poly.entity_id
_entity_poly.type
_entity_poly.pdbx_seq_one_letter_code
_entity_poly.pdbx_strand_id
1 'polypeptide(L)'
;MQAQGQAPNTVSTRIADTRRVERHYGDVDAAFEADGFASILADLAYTAEDNAAGKPNTSRIEIDGDPYKSLASYRSALSIYRQFRESEGAQTQADEIRQFVMREYAELARRAGQPRFSVRAGDVHGQMGLSNAMPAVCSAIGSGKFQNLAGVRQVGREGPAISSTVTFTFEFQSRGAFDVSVAEAVLRGRYGAPEVDNQKMISFILSDSRAIALQRDIQLVQLWLEDDGNAAPPPAQQVQSYAADQGRHSNLPGRLSHDPPAELRSQGFPKPVLSVRAGSEPELNNILDWYEAGSDGLNRAALERLKQNFLAQYPDFEPEAFRATSGGYWDEERSYKEDLLARARAALQEDPPLSDEQLGGRLLDALTGDGSKLWGWRTNAHFQSVREQHPGALEAAAGRLARSEDELPVAISRFVEEIWPIISDETNRPYSDSRCLPTMIAGLVWPDRAYGINTSPVNRTAQYLTGERMYGYQPLSTEEYRATLELMTAIRNVMDKEWGWAPRDFWDVQGFVWAVNRSDIAGQSDNDEQTGGAQPVSNGATNLILYGPPGTGKTYRTTTEAVRLCDGSAPGSWEEAKARYEELVEAGQIRFVTFHQSYSYEDFVEGLRPVTGEGASGSEADTQGAGTGFRLEPKRGIFREISALAEEARKNAGRSGGFDLTGRQIFKMSLGRSGSEDHIFEAAIEGNYVALGYGGDVDWSDPRYDDYQAIFDRWNEIEPGTHGGSGNISQVWRFRCSMCEGDIVVVSEGNSRFRAIGEIVGPYRFDATGERDYNHLRAVRWLLVPDESLPVETIYSKNFTMQSCYLLKDNLVKKEALARLLPGGEDVRPARPDQFVLIIDEINRANISKVFGELITLLEPDKRIGARNPIRLKLPYSGDMFAVPNNLHIIGTMNTADRSIALLDTALRRRFSFKELMPDPEVLKDASDVTGIDLVALLRTLNQRIEFLFDREHQIGHAYFMHCRTAGDVDDVMRDKVIPLLQEYFYEDWNKVALVLGDADGSENFLRRDTLKSPNGLTADAFTEDWYRWSVKHEFGPSAYAQFG
;
A
#
# COMPACT_ATOMS: atom_id res chain seq x y z
N MET A 1 24.96 -7.49 8.97
CA MET A 1 24.20 -8.61 8.39
C MET A 1 22.79 -8.23 7.92
N GLN A 2 21.93 -7.63 8.77
CA GLN A 2 20.59 -7.17 8.34
C GLN A 2 20.63 -6.12 7.22
N ALA A 3 21.54 -5.15 7.31
CA ALA A 3 21.78 -4.16 6.24
C ALA A 3 22.28 -4.76 4.92
N GLN A 4 22.72 -6.03 4.92
CA GLN A 4 23.16 -6.77 3.73
C GLN A 4 22.08 -7.74 3.21
N GLY A 5 20.85 -7.66 3.73
CA GLY A 5 19.70 -8.45 3.24
C GLY A 5 19.66 -9.91 3.71
N GLN A 6 20.41 -10.28 4.77
CA GLN A 6 20.35 -11.64 5.33
C GLN A 6 19.06 -11.88 6.13
N ALA A 7 18.47 -13.06 6.01
CA ALA A 7 17.22 -13.42 6.69
C ALA A 7 17.35 -13.37 8.23
N PRO A 8 16.30 -12.96 8.97
CA PRO A 8 16.34 -12.82 10.43
C PRO A 8 16.80 -14.09 11.17
N ASN A 9 16.34 -15.26 10.72
CA ASN A 9 16.73 -16.55 11.30
C ASN A 9 18.23 -16.81 11.14
N THR A 10 18.81 -16.49 9.98
CA THR A 10 20.25 -16.62 9.72
C THR A 10 21.05 -15.69 10.64
N VAL A 11 20.57 -14.47 10.86
CA VAL A 11 21.21 -13.51 11.79
C VAL A 11 21.16 -14.02 13.23
N SER A 12 20.00 -14.53 13.66
CA SER A 12 19.83 -15.10 15.00
C SER A 12 20.74 -16.30 15.24
N THR A 13 20.87 -17.21 14.26
CA THR A 13 21.78 -18.36 14.34
C THR A 13 23.24 -17.92 14.46
N ARG A 14 23.68 -16.92 13.68
CA ARG A 14 25.06 -16.43 13.73
C ARG A 14 25.40 -15.74 15.05
N ILE A 15 24.45 -15.02 15.65
CA ILE A 15 24.62 -14.41 16.97
C ILE A 15 24.68 -15.50 18.07
N ALA A 16 23.83 -16.53 17.96
CA ALA A 16 23.85 -17.65 18.90
C ALA A 16 25.19 -18.41 18.85
N ASP A 17 25.72 -18.63 17.65
CA ASP A 17 27.02 -19.25 17.41
C ASP A 17 28.18 -18.43 18.01
N THR A 18 28.22 -17.11 17.80
CA THR A 18 29.23 -16.22 18.40
C THR A 18 29.16 -16.23 19.94
N ARG A 19 27.96 -16.16 20.53
CA ARG A 19 27.77 -16.24 21.99
C ARG A 19 28.18 -17.59 22.57
N ARG A 20 28.13 -18.66 21.76
CA ARG A 20 28.57 -20.00 22.19
C ARG A 20 30.08 -20.12 22.18
N VAL A 21 30.76 -19.48 21.22
CA VAL A 21 32.22 -19.31 21.24
C VAL A 21 32.65 -18.48 22.45
N GLU A 22 32.00 -17.34 22.68
CA GLU A 22 32.29 -16.43 23.80
C GLU A 22 32.24 -17.13 25.17
N ARG A 23 31.26 -18.02 25.37
CA ARG A 23 31.13 -18.81 26.61
C ARG A 23 32.32 -19.73 26.91
N HIS A 24 33.06 -20.18 25.91
CA HIS A 24 34.14 -21.18 26.09
C HIS A 24 35.54 -20.57 25.88
N TYR A 25 35.64 -19.50 25.13
CA TYR A 25 36.91 -18.82 24.82
C TYR A 25 37.06 -17.46 25.51
N GLY A 26 36.03 -16.97 26.19
CA GLY A 26 36.02 -15.65 26.83
C GLY A 26 35.48 -14.56 25.91
N ASP A 27 35.56 -13.32 26.38
CA ASP A 27 35.10 -12.11 25.68
C ASP A 27 35.64 -12.06 24.24
N VAL A 28 34.72 -12.04 23.26
CA VAL A 28 35.06 -12.07 21.84
C VAL A 28 35.59 -10.73 21.33
N ASP A 29 35.24 -9.60 21.96
CA ASP A 29 35.87 -8.31 21.66
C ASP A 29 37.34 -8.34 22.09
N ALA A 30 37.61 -8.81 23.32
CA ALA A 30 38.98 -8.92 23.83
C ALA A 30 39.82 -9.92 23.01
N ALA A 31 39.23 -11.02 22.55
CA ALA A 31 39.90 -12.00 21.70
C ALA A 31 40.20 -11.47 20.29
N PHE A 32 39.33 -10.62 19.73
CA PHE A 32 39.61 -9.93 18.48
C PHE A 32 40.79 -8.97 18.61
N GLU A 33 40.83 -8.16 19.69
CA GLU A 33 41.91 -7.22 19.95
C GLU A 33 43.27 -7.91 20.21
N ALA A 34 43.25 -9.12 20.77
CA ALA A 34 44.46 -9.86 21.07
C ALA A 34 45.17 -10.40 19.81
N ASP A 35 44.43 -11.04 18.89
CA ASP A 35 45.05 -11.70 17.71
C ASP A 35 44.14 -11.83 16.48
N GLY A 36 43.04 -11.08 16.40
CA GLY A 36 42.09 -11.15 15.29
C GLY A 36 41.42 -12.52 15.13
N PHE A 37 41.25 -13.22 16.26
CA PHE A 37 40.75 -14.59 16.39
C PHE A 37 41.68 -15.70 15.89
N ALA A 38 42.96 -15.41 15.62
CA ALA A 38 43.88 -16.41 15.07
C ALA A 38 43.97 -17.67 15.97
N SER A 39 44.10 -17.50 17.29
CA SER A 39 44.18 -18.62 18.23
C SER A 39 42.88 -19.41 18.33
N ILE A 40 41.73 -18.73 18.33
CA ILE A 40 40.41 -19.39 18.40
C ILE A 40 40.14 -20.16 17.10
N LEU A 41 40.43 -19.56 15.94
CA LEU A 41 40.23 -20.20 14.64
C LEU A 41 41.14 -21.41 14.44
N ALA A 42 42.35 -21.40 15.00
CA ALA A 42 43.24 -22.55 15.03
C ALA A 42 42.68 -23.69 15.90
N ASP A 43 42.10 -23.38 17.05
CA ASP A 43 41.51 -24.37 17.96
C ASP A 43 40.18 -24.96 17.43
N LEU A 44 39.43 -24.18 16.65
CA LEU A 44 38.23 -24.61 15.92
C LEU A 44 38.54 -25.31 14.59
N ALA A 45 39.81 -25.49 14.22
CA ALA A 45 40.18 -26.10 12.95
C ALA A 45 39.90 -27.60 12.95
N TYR A 46 38.94 -28.01 12.12
CA TYR A 46 38.59 -29.41 11.93
C TYR A 46 38.27 -29.64 10.44
N THR A 47 39.05 -30.48 9.78
CA THR A 47 38.97 -30.67 8.32
C THR A 47 38.01 -31.80 7.94
N ALA A 48 37.65 -31.87 6.65
CA ALA A 48 36.86 -32.97 6.13
C ALA A 48 37.59 -34.32 6.25
N GLU A 49 38.93 -34.30 6.15
CA GLU A 49 39.79 -35.47 6.33
C GLU A 49 39.82 -35.92 7.79
N ASP A 50 39.84 -34.99 8.75
CA ASP A 50 39.75 -35.30 10.19
C ASP A 50 38.42 -35.96 10.55
N ASN A 51 37.32 -35.48 9.95
CA ASN A 51 35.99 -36.05 10.11
C ASN A 51 35.89 -37.46 9.50
N ALA A 52 36.43 -37.65 8.29
CA ALA A 52 36.47 -38.95 7.62
C ALA A 52 37.33 -39.97 8.36
N ALA A 53 38.36 -39.51 9.09
CA ALA A 53 39.22 -40.33 9.94
C ALA A 53 38.67 -40.54 11.37
N GLY A 54 37.52 -39.95 11.72
CA GLY A 54 36.88 -40.09 13.03
C GLY A 54 37.69 -39.49 14.20
N LYS A 55 38.48 -38.44 13.96
CA LYS A 55 39.29 -37.83 15.02
C LYS A 55 38.41 -37.15 16.07
N PRO A 56 38.78 -37.17 17.37
CA PRO A 56 38.03 -36.47 18.40
C PRO A 56 38.06 -34.94 18.20
N ASN A 57 37.00 -34.25 18.61
CA ASN A 57 36.96 -32.80 18.66
C ASN A 57 38.00 -32.28 19.67
N THR A 58 38.94 -31.46 19.21
CA THR A 58 40.01 -30.89 20.04
C THR A 58 39.69 -29.48 20.56
N SER A 59 38.58 -28.88 20.10
CA SER A 59 38.14 -27.57 20.57
C SER A 59 37.57 -27.63 21.98
N ARG A 60 37.51 -26.48 22.65
CA ARG A 60 36.94 -26.33 24.00
C ARG A 60 35.41 -26.38 24.03
N ILE A 61 34.74 -26.51 22.88
CA ILE A 61 33.29 -26.52 22.77
C ILE A 61 32.80 -27.97 22.66
N GLU A 62 31.96 -28.39 23.59
CA GLU A 62 31.26 -29.68 23.50
C GLU A 62 30.18 -29.66 22.40
N ILE A 63 30.19 -30.69 21.55
CA ILE A 63 29.32 -30.80 20.36
C ILE A 63 28.57 -32.13 20.39
N ASP A 64 27.25 -32.06 20.62
CA ASP A 64 26.31 -33.17 20.43
C ASP A 64 25.88 -33.23 18.95
N GLY A 65 26.74 -33.76 18.08
CA GLY A 65 26.46 -33.87 16.65
C GLY A 65 27.70 -33.90 15.77
N ASP A 66 27.54 -33.58 14.49
CA ASP A 66 28.61 -33.53 13.50
C ASP A 66 29.62 -32.40 13.84
N PRO A 67 30.86 -32.73 14.28
CA PRO A 67 31.86 -31.74 14.65
C PRO A 67 32.30 -30.89 13.46
N TYR A 68 32.34 -31.48 12.27
CA TYR A 68 32.76 -30.78 11.05
C TYR A 68 31.80 -29.66 10.68
N LYS A 69 30.48 -29.91 10.69
CA LYS A 69 29.48 -28.88 10.40
C LYS A 69 29.41 -27.81 11.48
N SER A 70 29.47 -28.22 12.75
CA SER A 70 29.33 -27.31 13.89
C SER A 70 30.53 -26.36 14.02
N LEU A 71 31.76 -26.88 13.92
CA LEU A 71 32.98 -26.07 13.98
C LEU A 71 33.14 -25.16 12.74
N ALA A 72 32.70 -25.61 11.56
CA ALA A 72 32.63 -24.76 10.37
C ALA A 72 31.66 -23.58 10.58
N SER A 73 30.52 -23.78 11.25
CA SER A 73 29.57 -22.71 11.55
C SER A 73 30.15 -21.66 12.50
N TYR A 74 30.83 -22.09 13.57
CA TYR A 74 31.47 -21.17 14.52
C TYR A 74 32.60 -20.35 13.88
N ARG A 75 33.42 -20.98 13.04
CA ARG A 75 34.46 -20.27 12.25
C ARG A 75 33.87 -19.24 11.32
N SER A 76 32.74 -19.56 10.68
CA SER A 76 32.01 -18.61 9.82
C SER A 76 31.43 -17.44 10.62
N ALA A 77 30.89 -17.68 11.82
CA ALA A 77 30.37 -16.64 12.69
C ALA A 77 31.48 -15.66 13.15
N LEU A 78 32.65 -16.17 13.55
CA LEU A 78 33.82 -15.35 13.90
C LEU A 78 34.38 -14.56 12.71
N SER A 79 34.37 -15.13 11.50
CA SER A 79 34.81 -14.42 10.29
C SER A 79 33.91 -13.21 9.97
N ILE A 80 32.60 -13.34 10.20
CA ILE A 80 31.65 -12.24 10.00
C ILE A 80 31.82 -11.17 11.08
N TYR A 81 32.03 -11.58 12.32
CA TYR A 81 32.31 -10.67 13.43
C TYR A 81 33.62 -9.90 13.25
N ARG A 82 34.67 -10.58 12.77
CA ARG A 82 35.93 -9.97 12.35
C ARG A 82 35.72 -8.92 11.27
N GLN A 83 34.97 -9.25 10.22
CA GLN A 83 34.67 -8.30 9.14
C GLN A 83 33.88 -7.08 9.64
N PHE A 84 33.01 -7.27 10.64
CA PHE A 84 32.30 -6.18 11.31
C PHE A 84 33.27 -5.27 12.08
N ARG A 85 34.14 -5.82 12.94
CA ARG A 85 35.15 -5.05 13.68
C ARG A 85 36.17 -4.35 12.78
N GLU A 86 36.62 -5.01 11.72
CA GLU A 86 37.52 -4.43 10.71
C GLU A 86 36.85 -3.30 9.90
N SER A 87 35.53 -3.31 9.76
CA SER A 87 34.77 -2.26 9.08
C SER A 87 34.56 -0.98 9.90
N GLU A 88 34.78 -1.02 11.21
CA GLU A 88 34.69 0.14 12.10
C GLU A 88 35.99 0.97 12.16
N GLY A 89 37.09 0.55 11.52
CA GLY A 89 38.44 1.05 11.88
C GLY A 89 39.38 1.68 10.82
N ALA A 90 39.11 1.72 9.49
CA ALA A 90 40.12 2.23 8.53
C ALA A 90 39.57 3.02 7.33
N GLN A 91 40.13 4.20 7.09
CA GLN A 91 39.88 5.05 5.92
C GLN A 91 40.58 4.44 4.68
N THR A 92 39.83 4.14 3.62
CA THR A 92 40.35 3.43 2.44
C THR A 92 40.94 4.39 1.38
N GLN A 93 41.87 3.93 0.54
CA GLN A 93 42.40 4.71 -0.60
C GLN A 93 41.28 5.23 -1.52
N ALA A 94 40.17 4.49 -1.66
CA ALA A 94 39.00 4.94 -2.40
C ALA A 94 38.27 6.10 -1.72
N ASP A 95 38.29 6.19 -0.38
CA ASP A 95 37.73 7.31 0.36
C ASP A 95 38.61 8.56 0.27
N GLU A 96 39.93 8.40 0.24
CA GLU A 96 40.87 9.50 -0.04
C GLU A 96 40.65 10.08 -1.44
N ILE A 97 40.45 9.23 -2.45
CA ILE A 97 40.13 9.68 -3.82
C ILE A 97 38.81 10.45 -3.86
N ARG A 98 37.77 9.98 -3.14
CA ARG A 98 36.47 10.67 -3.08
C ARG A 98 36.58 12.05 -2.42
N GLN A 99 37.31 12.16 -1.31
CA GLN A 99 37.53 13.43 -0.62
C GLN A 99 38.33 14.41 -1.47
N PHE A 100 39.35 13.91 -2.19
CA PHE A 100 40.12 14.72 -3.11
C PHE A 100 39.25 15.30 -4.24
N VAL A 101 38.42 14.46 -4.89
CA VAL A 101 37.55 14.90 -5.98
C VAL A 101 36.44 15.83 -5.50
N MET A 102 35.93 15.61 -4.27
CA MET A 102 34.97 16.52 -3.65
C MET A 102 35.55 17.92 -3.48
N ARG A 103 36.76 18.03 -2.93
CA ARG A 103 37.42 19.31 -2.65
C ARG A 103 37.89 20.04 -3.90
N GLU A 104 38.58 19.33 -4.80
CA GLU A 104 39.25 19.96 -5.95
C GLU A 104 38.33 20.17 -7.16
N TYR A 105 37.19 19.48 -7.24
CA TYR A 105 36.28 19.61 -8.38
C TYR A 105 34.88 20.06 -7.94
N ALA A 106 34.22 19.31 -7.04
CA ALA A 106 32.83 19.60 -6.69
C ALA A 106 32.68 20.92 -5.92
N GLU A 107 33.52 21.20 -4.93
CA GLU A 107 33.44 22.45 -4.15
C GLU A 107 33.81 23.69 -4.99
N LEU A 108 34.79 23.57 -5.89
CA LEU A 108 35.17 24.67 -6.80
C LEU A 108 34.04 24.99 -7.78
N ALA A 109 33.43 23.98 -8.40
CA ALA A 109 32.28 24.16 -9.29
C ALA A 109 31.07 24.74 -8.55
N ARG A 110 30.84 24.30 -7.29
CA ARG A 110 29.78 24.81 -6.43
C ARG A 110 30.00 26.29 -6.06
N ARG A 111 31.23 26.70 -5.75
CA ARG A 111 31.58 28.12 -5.49
C ARG A 111 31.48 28.98 -6.75
N ALA A 112 31.75 28.41 -7.92
CA ALA A 112 31.59 29.08 -9.21
C ALA A 112 30.13 29.13 -9.70
N GLY A 113 29.18 28.57 -8.96
CA GLY A 113 27.76 28.55 -9.33
C GLY A 113 27.44 27.71 -10.57
N GLN A 114 28.32 26.78 -10.95
CA GLN A 114 28.12 25.94 -12.12
C GLN A 114 27.10 24.84 -11.79
N PRO A 115 26.08 24.59 -12.65
CA PRO A 115 25.07 23.56 -12.40
C PRO A 115 25.62 22.13 -12.54
N ARG A 116 26.78 21.97 -13.20
CA ARG A 116 27.44 20.68 -13.44
C ARG A 116 28.96 20.84 -13.47
N PHE A 117 29.68 19.74 -13.24
CA PHE A 117 31.13 19.66 -13.39
C PHE A 117 31.56 18.29 -13.95
N SER A 118 32.75 18.24 -14.55
CA SER A 118 33.30 17.01 -15.12
C SER A 118 34.67 16.70 -14.50
N VAL A 119 34.94 15.41 -14.29
CA VAL A 119 36.17 14.90 -13.69
C VAL A 119 36.75 13.82 -14.58
N ARG A 120 37.97 14.04 -15.08
CA ARG A 120 38.70 13.04 -15.84
C ARG A 120 39.56 12.18 -14.90
N ALA A 121 39.43 10.86 -15.00
CA ALA A 121 40.10 9.93 -14.07
C ALA A 121 41.64 10.03 -14.13
N GLY A 122 42.22 10.29 -15.31
CA GLY A 122 43.65 10.50 -15.49
C GLY A 122 44.18 11.73 -14.74
N ASP A 123 43.38 12.80 -14.67
CA ASP A 123 43.78 14.05 -14.00
C ASP A 123 43.79 13.85 -12.47
N VAL A 124 42.80 13.14 -11.94
CA VAL A 124 42.74 12.76 -10.51
C VAL A 124 43.91 11.84 -10.15
N HIS A 125 44.18 10.82 -10.97
CA HIS A 125 45.31 9.91 -10.75
C HIS A 125 46.66 10.65 -10.76
N GLY A 126 46.85 11.59 -11.68
CA GLY A 126 48.07 12.40 -11.78
C GLY A 126 48.24 13.40 -10.64
N GLN A 127 47.17 14.13 -10.28
CA GLN A 127 47.21 15.14 -9.21
C GLN A 127 47.37 14.53 -7.81
N MET A 128 46.86 13.32 -7.59
CA MET A 128 47.06 12.59 -6.34
C MET A 128 48.39 11.81 -6.29
N GLY A 129 49.20 11.82 -7.37
CA GLY A 129 50.48 11.10 -7.42
C GLY A 129 50.36 9.58 -7.29
N LEU A 130 49.22 9.00 -7.67
CA LEU A 130 48.93 7.58 -7.48
C LEU A 130 49.72 6.73 -8.49
N SER A 131 50.07 5.50 -8.10
CA SER A 131 50.76 4.53 -8.96
C SER A 131 49.92 3.26 -9.08
N ASN A 132 49.67 2.80 -10.31
CA ASN A 132 48.86 1.60 -10.62
C ASN A 132 47.43 1.58 -10.02
N ALA A 133 46.82 2.75 -9.77
CA ALA A 133 45.54 2.86 -9.06
C ALA A 133 44.34 3.24 -9.95
N MET A 134 44.46 3.18 -11.28
CA MET A 134 43.39 3.61 -12.20
C MET A 134 42.03 2.92 -11.99
N PRO A 135 41.97 1.59 -11.69
CA PRO A 135 40.72 0.93 -11.34
C PRO A 135 40.07 1.49 -10.06
N ALA A 136 40.89 1.79 -9.05
CA ALA A 136 40.43 2.37 -7.79
C ALA A 136 39.91 3.81 -7.99
N VAL A 137 40.56 4.61 -8.84
CA VAL A 137 40.13 5.97 -9.19
C VAL A 137 38.80 5.96 -9.94
N CYS A 138 38.67 5.12 -10.98
CA CYS A 138 37.42 5.01 -11.74
C CYS A 138 36.26 4.49 -10.89
N SER A 139 36.54 3.51 -10.01
CA SER A 139 35.55 2.95 -9.07
C SER A 139 35.15 3.94 -7.99
N ALA A 140 36.10 4.72 -7.45
CA ALA A 140 35.84 5.71 -6.42
C ALA A 140 34.99 6.89 -6.91
N ILE A 141 35.30 7.42 -8.10
CA ILE A 141 34.56 8.54 -8.72
C ILE A 141 33.18 8.08 -9.21
N GLY A 142 33.10 6.89 -9.82
CA GLY A 142 31.84 6.35 -10.35
C GLY A 142 30.90 5.75 -9.31
N SER A 143 31.27 5.69 -8.02
CA SER A 143 30.45 5.02 -7.01
C SER A 143 29.30 5.90 -6.50
N GLY A 144 28.19 5.26 -6.14
CA GLY A 144 27.09 5.94 -5.44
C GLY A 144 27.52 6.59 -4.11
N LYS A 145 28.57 6.05 -3.46
CA LYS A 145 29.18 6.66 -2.27
C LYS A 145 29.75 8.07 -2.54
N PHE A 146 30.37 8.30 -3.70
CA PHE A 146 30.83 9.65 -4.08
C PHE A 146 29.66 10.59 -4.38
N GLN A 147 28.68 10.11 -5.14
CA GLN A 147 27.48 10.89 -5.51
C GLN A 147 26.73 11.38 -4.27
N ASN A 148 26.53 10.51 -3.27
CA ASN A 148 25.94 10.88 -1.99
C ASN A 148 26.81 11.86 -1.20
N LEU A 149 28.12 11.62 -1.13
CA LEU A 149 29.06 12.46 -0.37
C LEU A 149 29.20 13.87 -0.95
N ALA A 150 29.16 14.01 -2.28
CA ALA A 150 29.27 15.30 -2.96
C ALA A 150 27.90 15.98 -3.19
N GLY A 151 26.77 15.30 -2.96
CA GLY A 151 25.42 15.81 -3.19
C GLY A 151 25.14 16.07 -4.67
N VAL A 152 25.54 15.12 -5.52
CA VAL A 152 25.55 15.24 -6.99
C VAL A 152 25.00 13.98 -7.62
N ARG A 153 24.44 14.09 -8.82
CA ARG A 153 24.03 12.94 -9.63
C ARG A 153 24.98 12.79 -10.82
N GLN A 154 25.46 11.58 -11.09
CA GLN A 154 26.20 11.33 -12.31
C GLN A 154 25.24 11.36 -13.51
N VAL A 155 25.47 12.27 -14.45
CA VAL A 155 24.62 12.49 -15.63
C VAL A 155 25.29 12.05 -16.93
N GLY A 156 26.60 11.80 -16.90
CA GLY A 156 27.34 11.32 -18.07
C GLY A 156 28.62 10.60 -17.71
N ARG A 157 29.02 9.66 -18.57
CA ARG A 157 30.31 8.98 -18.53
C ARG A 157 30.79 8.71 -19.95
N GLU A 158 31.94 9.26 -20.31
CA GLU A 158 32.51 9.13 -21.66
C GLU A 158 33.89 8.48 -21.58
N GLY A 159 34.11 7.44 -22.41
CA GLY A 159 35.34 6.67 -22.49
C GLY A 159 35.28 5.26 -21.86
N PRO A 160 36.35 4.46 -21.98
CA PRO A 160 36.37 3.06 -21.55
C PRO A 160 36.21 2.87 -20.02
N ALA A 161 35.67 1.72 -19.59
CA ALA A 161 35.27 1.48 -18.19
C ALA A 161 36.40 1.57 -17.15
N ILE A 162 37.66 1.35 -17.53
CA ILE A 162 38.83 1.53 -16.65
C ILE A 162 39.94 2.15 -17.49
N SER A 163 40.01 3.49 -17.55
CA SER A 163 40.96 4.22 -18.39
C SER A 163 41.31 5.57 -17.79
N SER A 164 42.51 6.08 -18.05
CA SER A 164 42.89 7.47 -17.73
C SER A 164 42.13 8.51 -18.57
N THR A 165 41.53 8.10 -19.69
CA THR A 165 40.75 8.97 -20.56
C THR A 165 39.27 9.06 -20.19
N VAL A 166 38.78 8.23 -19.24
CA VAL A 166 37.37 8.26 -18.87
C VAL A 166 37.04 9.55 -18.11
N THR A 167 35.95 10.20 -18.51
CA THR A 167 35.45 11.43 -17.90
C THR A 167 34.07 11.20 -17.33
N PHE A 168 33.87 11.59 -16.08
CA PHE A 168 32.61 11.52 -15.36
C PHE A 168 32.01 12.92 -15.27
N THR A 169 30.76 13.08 -15.68
CA THR A 169 30.04 14.35 -15.61
C THR A 169 28.95 14.26 -14.55
N PHE A 170 28.95 15.21 -13.63
CA PHE A 170 28.05 15.28 -12.49
C PHE A 170 27.24 16.57 -12.52
N GLU A 171 25.97 16.47 -12.16
CA GLU A 171 25.05 17.58 -12.00
C GLU A 171 24.75 17.77 -10.51
N PHE A 172 24.79 19.01 -10.03
CA PHE A 172 24.35 19.29 -8.66
C PHE A 172 22.85 19.08 -8.58
N GLN A 173 22.42 18.28 -7.61
CA GLN A 173 20.99 18.08 -7.38
C GLN A 173 20.34 19.41 -7.00
N SER A 174 19.32 19.84 -7.75
CA SER A 174 18.50 21.00 -7.42
C SER A 174 17.88 20.82 -6.03
N ARG A 175 18.13 21.80 -5.15
CA ARG A 175 17.99 21.74 -3.69
C ARG A 175 16.61 21.31 -3.18
N GLY A 176 16.67 20.42 -2.19
CA GLY A 176 15.70 20.22 -1.12
C GLY A 176 16.32 19.46 0.07
N ALA A 177 17.60 19.68 0.37
CA ALA A 177 18.21 19.15 1.60
C ALA A 177 17.87 20.12 2.74
N PHE A 178 17.22 19.61 3.77
CA PHE A 178 16.92 20.35 4.99
C PHE A 178 18.22 20.84 5.66
N ASP A 179 18.40 22.15 5.76
CA ASP A 179 19.61 22.79 6.29
C ASP A 179 19.24 23.99 7.20
N VAL A 180 20.25 24.64 7.80
CA VAL A 180 20.07 25.78 8.72
C VAL A 180 19.26 26.92 8.10
N SER A 181 19.34 27.14 6.79
CA SER A 181 18.59 28.21 6.13
C SER A 181 17.09 27.90 6.03
N VAL A 182 16.75 26.63 5.83
CA VAL A 182 15.35 26.16 5.86
C VAL A 182 14.80 26.26 7.29
N ALA A 183 15.57 25.80 8.28
CA ALA A 183 15.18 25.90 9.68
C ALA A 183 14.99 27.36 10.15
N GLU A 184 15.86 28.27 9.70
CA GLU A 184 15.72 29.70 9.97
C GLU A 184 14.43 30.27 9.36
N ALA A 185 14.09 29.89 8.12
CA ALA A 185 12.85 30.32 7.47
C ALA A 185 11.61 29.85 8.24
N VAL A 186 11.61 28.60 8.73
CA VAL A 186 10.54 28.05 9.58
C VAL A 186 10.38 28.86 10.86
N LEU A 187 11.48 29.10 11.60
CA LEU A 187 11.43 29.85 12.86
C LEU A 187 10.98 31.30 12.67
N ARG A 188 11.44 31.99 11.61
CA ARG A 188 10.97 33.34 11.28
C ARG A 188 9.50 33.37 10.89
N GLY A 189 9.04 32.37 10.15
CA GLY A 189 7.62 32.22 9.82
C GLY A 189 6.75 31.99 11.05
N ARG A 190 7.28 31.25 12.05
CA ARG A 190 6.55 30.80 13.24
C ARG A 190 6.56 31.82 14.38
N TYR A 191 7.70 32.45 14.65
CA TYR A 191 7.89 33.39 15.79
C TYR A 191 8.11 34.84 15.37
N GLY A 192 8.19 35.13 14.07
CA GLY A 192 8.33 36.50 13.57
C GLY A 192 9.75 37.06 13.68
N ALA A 193 9.90 38.25 14.27
CA ALA A 193 11.19 38.94 14.35
C ALA A 193 12.06 38.36 15.48
N PRO A 194 13.34 38.02 15.22
CA PRO A 194 14.22 37.48 16.24
C PRO A 194 14.64 38.53 17.28
N GLU A 195 14.89 38.09 18.51
CA GLU A 195 15.46 38.89 19.59
C GLU A 195 16.97 39.11 19.37
N VAL A 196 17.69 38.06 18.98
CA VAL A 196 19.09 38.13 18.58
C VAL A 196 19.23 37.55 17.18
N ASP A 197 19.91 38.27 16.30
CA ASP A 197 20.21 37.84 14.94
C ASP A 197 21.67 38.18 14.61
N ASN A 198 22.55 37.18 14.67
CA ASN A 198 23.97 37.34 14.35
C ASN A 198 24.50 36.13 13.58
N GLN A 199 25.77 36.19 13.16
CA GLN A 199 26.37 35.16 12.31
C GLN A 199 26.41 33.76 12.96
N LYS A 200 26.33 33.65 14.29
CA LYS A 200 26.43 32.39 15.02
C LYS A 200 25.11 31.88 15.57
N MET A 201 24.17 32.79 15.88
CA MET A 201 22.91 32.45 16.54
C MET A 201 21.77 33.33 16.03
N ILE A 202 20.58 32.74 15.95
CA ILE A 202 19.31 33.45 15.86
C ILE A 202 18.41 32.98 16.99
N SER A 203 17.82 33.90 17.77
CA SER A 203 16.95 33.57 18.92
C SER A 203 15.60 34.26 18.89
N PHE A 204 14.61 33.63 19.50
CA PHE A 204 13.23 34.10 19.59
C PHE A 204 12.70 33.93 21.01
N ILE A 205 11.80 34.81 21.42
CA ILE A 205 11.04 34.73 22.67
C ILE A 205 9.60 34.35 22.33
N LEU A 206 9.12 33.26 22.93
CA LEU A 206 7.74 32.78 22.76
C LEU A 206 6.75 33.65 23.55
N SER A 207 5.45 33.48 23.28
CA SER A 207 4.37 34.20 23.96
C SER A 207 4.30 33.97 25.47
N ASP A 208 4.77 32.81 25.94
CA ASP A 208 4.90 32.46 27.36
C ASP A 208 6.25 32.88 27.98
N SER A 209 7.02 33.70 27.26
CA SER A 209 8.34 34.22 27.61
C SER A 209 9.50 33.22 27.56
N ARG A 210 9.30 31.95 27.17
CA ARG A 210 10.41 31.00 26.99
C ARG A 210 11.28 31.36 25.78
N ALA A 211 12.56 31.00 25.82
CA ALA A 211 13.53 31.33 24.78
C ALA A 211 13.94 30.10 23.95
N ILE A 212 14.04 30.30 22.63
CA ILE A 212 14.59 29.33 21.67
C ILE A 212 15.72 29.98 20.85
N ALA A 213 16.78 29.23 20.54
CA ALA A 213 17.82 29.68 19.62
C ALA A 213 18.25 28.60 18.62
N LEU A 214 18.45 28.98 17.37
CA LEU A 214 19.06 28.15 16.32
C LEU A 214 20.52 28.54 16.13
N GLN A 215 21.39 27.53 16.14
CA GLN A 215 22.82 27.69 15.91
C GLN A 215 23.15 27.73 14.42
N ARG A 216 23.86 28.76 13.98
CA ARG A 216 24.16 29.06 12.56
C ARG A 216 25.58 28.73 12.12
N ASP A 217 26.51 28.54 13.06
CA ASP A 217 27.92 28.32 12.79
C ASP A 217 28.31 26.83 12.60
N ILE A 218 27.31 25.96 12.50
CA ILE A 218 27.45 24.53 12.19
C ILE A 218 26.51 24.13 11.05
N GLN A 219 26.79 23.01 10.38
CA GLN A 219 25.94 22.53 9.28
C GLN A 219 24.68 21.78 9.74
N LEU A 220 24.65 21.33 11.00
CA LEU A 220 23.52 20.61 11.57
C LEU A 220 22.46 21.61 12.07
N VAL A 221 21.18 21.30 11.86
CA VAL A 221 20.09 22.07 12.46
C VAL A 221 20.02 21.74 13.94
N GLN A 222 20.62 22.59 14.77
CA GLN A 222 20.68 22.44 16.22
C GLN A 222 19.98 23.60 16.92
N LEU A 223 18.99 23.25 17.75
CA LEU A 223 18.21 24.17 18.55
C LEU A 223 18.60 24.10 20.03
N TRP A 224 18.51 25.25 20.69
CA TRP A 224 18.69 25.42 22.12
C TRP A 224 17.39 25.92 22.73
N LEU A 225 16.85 25.17 23.69
CA LEU A 225 15.54 25.38 24.29
C LEU A 225 15.69 25.64 25.78
N GLU A 226 15.02 26.67 26.32
CA GLU A 226 14.91 26.85 27.76
C GLU A 226 14.12 25.67 28.34
N ASP A 227 14.70 24.95 29.30
CA ASP A 227 14.05 23.83 29.98
C ASP A 227 13.05 24.38 31.00
N ASP A 228 11.77 24.07 30.79
CA ASP A 228 10.66 24.48 31.64
C ASP A 228 10.23 23.37 32.62
N GLY A 229 10.94 22.24 32.66
CA GLY A 229 10.62 21.10 33.51
C GLY A 229 9.50 20.22 32.96
N ASN A 230 9.24 20.25 31.65
CA ASN A 230 8.34 19.30 30.99
C ASN A 230 8.79 17.85 31.27
N ALA A 231 7.86 16.99 31.72
CA ALA A 231 8.15 15.61 32.13
C ALA A 231 8.44 14.68 30.94
N ALA A 232 7.97 15.03 29.74
CA ALA A 232 8.17 14.24 28.53
C ALA A 232 9.43 14.69 27.75
N PRO A 233 10.31 13.78 27.31
CA PRO A 233 11.51 14.14 26.55
C PRO A 233 11.14 14.72 25.17
N PRO A 234 11.97 15.61 24.59
CA PRO A 234 11.75 16.11 23.24
C PRO A 234 11.71 14.95 22.23
N PRO A 235 10.83 15.00 21.21
CA PRO A 235 10.72 13.98 20.17
C PRO A 235 11.85 14.12 19.13
N ALA A 236 13.10 14.03 19.61
CA ALA A 236 14.32 14.17 18.82
C ALA A 236 15.26 12.99 19.07
N GLN A 237 15.93 12.52 18.02
CA GLN A 237 16.88 11.39 18.15
C GLN A 237 18.12 11.72 18.99
N GLN A 238 18.47 13.01 19.11
CA GLN A 238 19.62 13.49 19.89
C GLN A 238 19.20 14.67 20.75
N VAL A 239 19.11 14.42 22.06
CA VAL A 239 18.81 15.42 23.09
C VAL A 239 19.95 15.44 24.10
N GLN A 240 20.45 16.62 24.42
CA GLN A 240 21.43 16.82 25.50
C GLN A 240 20.91 17.88 26.47
N SER A 241 20.83 17.53 27.75
CA SER A 241 20.46 18.47 28.82
C SER A 241 21.70 19.08 29.48
N TYR A 242 21.60 20.37 29.81
CA TYR A 242 22.63 21.13 30.51
C TYR A 242 22.03 21.70 31.80
N ALA A 243 22.64 21.38 32.94
CA ALA A 243 22.26 21.97 34.21
C ALA A 243 22.52 23.49 34.23
N ALA A 244 21.88 24.20 35.16
CA ALA A 244 22.00 25.66 35.29
C ALA A 244 23.45 26.15 35.43
N ASP A 245 24.28 25.40 36.14
CA ASP A 245 25.68 25.69 36.44
C ASP A 245 26.68 25.05 35.45
N GLN A 246 26.19 24.26 34.48
CA GLN A 246 27.03 23.58 33.50
C GLN A 246 27.41 24.51 32.35
N GLY A 247 28.70 24.50 31.99
CA GLY A 247 29.19 25.22 30.82
C GLY A 247 28.48 24.77 29.54
N ARG A 248 27.83 25.73 28.86
CA ARG A 248 27.12 25.55 27.58
C ARG A 248 27.69 26.49 26.51
N HIS A 249 27.18 26.41 25.29
CA HIS A 249 27.73 27.15 24.16
C HIS A 249 27.83 28.66 24.46
N SER A 250 29.03 29.23 24.29
CA SER A 250 29.37 30.57 24.79
C SER A 250 28.66 31.73 24.09
N ASN A 251 28.05 31.48 22.92
CA ASN A 251 27.32 32.49 22.16
C ASN A 251 25.80 32.45 22.40
N LEU A 252 25.30 31.66 23.36
CA LEU A 252 23.87 31.60 23.66
C LEU A 252 23.38 32.91 24.30
N PRO A 253 22.33 33.54 23.74
CA PRO A 253 21.88 34.85 24.20
C PRO A 253 20.95 34.78 25.41
N GLY A 254 20.89 35.88 26.17
CA GLY A 254 19.85 36.14 27.17
C GLY A 254 19.62 34.99 28.15
N ARG A 255 18.38 34.49 28.18
CA ARG A 255 17.90 33.42 29.09
C ARG A 255 18.60 32.07 28.86
N LEU A 256 19.16 31.85 27.67
CA LEU A 256 19.90 30.64 27.30
C LEU A 256 21.40 30.71 27.63
N SER A 257 21.92 31.83 28.16
CA SER A 257 23.33 31.98 28.55
C SER A 257 23.63 31.36 29.92
N HIS A 258 24.77 30.67 30.11
CA HIS A 258 25.19 30.19 31.42
C HIS A 258 25.70 31.33 32.33
N ASP A 259 25.99 32.48 31.75
CA ASP A 259 26.28 33.73 32.46
C ASP A 259 25.34 34.83 31.92
N PRO A 260 24.09 34.89 32.41
CA PRO A 260 23.11 35.84 31.91
C PRO A 260 23.33 37.26 32.50
N PRO A 261 22.83 38.32 31.82
CA PRO A 261 22.85 39.69 32.32
C PRO A 261 22.30 39.84 33.74
N ALA A 262 22.73 40.88 34.45
CA ALA A 262 22.41 41.08 35.88
C ALA A 262 20.89 41.13 36.14
N GLU A 263 20.11 41.63 35.18
CA GLU A 263 18.65 41.71 35.22
C GLU A 263 18.02 40.31 35.26
N LEU A 264 18.49 39.38 34.44
CA LEU A 264 17.99 37.99 34.40
C LEU A 264 18.48 37.17 35.59
N ARG A 265 19.68 37.46 36.13
CA ARG A 265 20.16 36.83 37.38
C ARG A 265 19.24 37.13 38.57
N SER A 266 18.65 38.34 38.62
CA SER A 266 17.65 38.68 39.63
C SER A 266 16.32 37.92 39.49
N GLN A 267 16.07 37.29 38.33
CA GLN A 267 14.88 36.51 38.00
C GLN A 267 15.09 34.98 38.08
N GLY A 268 16.22 34.54 38.63
CA GLY A 268 16.50 33.11 38.85
C GLY A 268 17.18 32.38 37.68
N PHE A 269 17.86 33.11 36.78
CA PHE A 269 18.72 32.53 35.74
C PHE A 269 20.19 32.46 36.19
N PRO A 270 21.01 31.54 35.64
CA PRO A 270 20.70 30.59 34.57
C PRO A 270 19.77 29.44 35.01
N LYS A 271 18.94 28.96 34.08
CA LYS A 271 18.11 27.76 34.22
C LYS A 271 18.69 26.61 33.38
N PRO A 272 18.26 25.35 33.60
CA PRO A 272 18.61 24.25 32.70
C PRO A 272 18.17 24.54 31.25
N VAL A 273 18.88 23.96 30.29
CA VAL A 273 18.67 24.17 28.85
C VAL A 273 18.84 22.85 28.12
N LEU A 274 18.01 22.62 27.10
CA LEU A 274 18.10 21.46 26.22
C LEU A 274 18.73 21.86 24.89
N SER A 275 19.61 21.01 24.37
CA SER A 275 20.11 21.07 23.01
C SER A 275 19.53 19.90 22.22
N VAL A 276 18.84 20.19 21.12
CA VAL A 276 18.17 19.20 20.27
C VAL A 276 18.57 19.37 18.80
N ARG A 277 18.63 18.26 18.06
CA ARG A 277 18.94 18.28 16.62
C ARG A 277 17.77 17.80 15.78
N ALA A 278 17.54 18.47 14.66
CA ALA A 278 16.58 18.05 13.65
C ALA A 278 17.32 17.58 12.38
N GLY A 279 16.94 16.43 11.84
CA GLY A 279 17.43 15.88 10.59
C GLY A 279 16.51 16.14 9.39
N SER A 280 15.28 16.61 9.63
CA SER A 280 14.31 16.94 8.57
C SER A 280 13.34 18.05 9.01
N GLU A 281 12.68 18.69 8.05
CA GLU A 281 11.67 19.73 8.33
C GLU A 281 10.45 19.20 9.11
N PRO A 282 9.93 17.98 8.86
CA PRO A 282 8.91 17.39 9.71
C PRO A 282 9.38 17.16 11.16
N GLU A 283 10.62 16.71 11.35
CA GLU A 283 11.20 16.51 12.68
C GLU A 283 11.38 17.85 13.42
N LEU A 284 11.84 18.89 12.73
CA LEU A 284 11.89 20.25 13.27
C LEU A 284 10.51 20.73 13.73
N ASN A 285 9.49 20.58 12.89
CA ASN A 285 8.14 20.99 13.27
C ASN A 285 7.60 20.20 14.47
N ASN A 286 7.87 18.90 14.56
CA ASN A 286 7.48 18.10 15.73
C ASN A 286 8.17 18.57 17.03
N ILE A 287 9.45 18.93 16.97
CA ILE A 287 10.20 19.47 18.11
C ILE A 287 9.61 20.82 18.55
N LEU A 288 9.29 21.70 17.60
CA LEU A 288 8.68 23.00 17.88
C LEU A 288 7.26 22.86 18.43
N ASP A 289 6.45 21.96 17.86
CA ASP A 289 5.11 21.63 18.37
C ASP A 289 5.16 21.10 19.81
N TRP A 290 6.11 20.21 20.11
CA TRP A 290 6.34 19.71 21.47
C TRP A 290 6.76 20.83 22.43
N TYR A 291 7.68 21.69 22.00
CA TYR A 291 8.16 22.78 22.85
C TYR A 291 7.05 23.79 23.14
N GLU A 292 6.21 24.08 22.15
CA GLU A 292 5.08 25.00 22.27
C GLU A 292 3.90 24.44 23.07
N ALA A 293 3.69 23.12 23.09
CA ALA A 293 2.64 22.47 23.86
C ALA A 293 2.73 22.78 25.37
N GLY A 294 3.91 23.15 25.87
CA GLY A 294 4.11 23.54 27.26
C GLY A 294 3.89 22.37 28.24
N SER A 295 3.72 22.69 29.52
CA SER A 295 3.69 21.70 30.62
C SER A 295 2.42 20.84 30.68
N ASP A 296 1.40 21.09 29.86
CA ASP A 296 0.13 20.34 29.87
C ASP A 296 0.01 19.28 28.76
N GLY A 297 1.02 19.17 27.88
CA GLY A 297 1.16 18.09 26.92
C GLY A 297 0.15 18.09 25.76
N LEU A 298 -0.64 19.16 25.59
CA LEU A 298 -1.67 19.26 24.54
C LEU A 298 -1.17 20.06 23.33
N ASN A 299 -1.25 19.46 22.13
CA ASN A 299 -1.11 20.20 20.88
C ASN A 299 -2.32 21.14 20.69
N ARG A 300 -2.15 22.42 21.06
CA ARG A 300 -3.20 23.46 21.00
C ARG A 300 -3.74 23.67 19.58
N ALA A 301 -2.89 23.62 18.56
CA ALA A 301 -3.33 23.76 17.18
C ALA A 301 -4.20 22.59 16.73
N ALA A 302 -3.87 21.36 17.14
CA ALA A 302 -4.69 20.18 16.91
C ALA A 302 -6.03 20.27 17.66
N LEU A 303 -6.02 20.72 18.91
CA LEU A 303 -7.24 20.89 19.70
C LEU A 303 -8.18 21.95 19.10
N GLU A 304 -7.64 23.06 18.60
CA GLU A 304 -8.43 24.08 17.90
C GLU A 304 -9.04 23.53 16.59
N ARG A 305 -8.35 22.63 15.86
CA ARG A 305 -8.96 21.95 14.71
C ARG A 305 -10.14 21.07 15.11
N LEU A 306 -10.04 20.33 16.22
CA LEU A 306 -11.17 19.53 16.73
C LEU A 306 -12.36 20.43 17.11
N LYS A 307 -12.09 21.59 17.71
CA LYS A 307 -13.12 22.60 17.99
C LYS A 307 -13.86 23.05 16.74
N GLN A 308 -13.14 23.37 15.66
CA GLN A 308 -13.76 23.78 14.40
C GLN A 308 -14.63 22.67 13.80
N ASN A 309 -14.18 21.41 13.88
CA ASN A 309 -14.98 20.27 13.42
C ASN A 309 -16.26 20.10 14.24
N PHE A 310 -16.17 20.27 15.56
CA PHE A 310 -17.34 20.22 16.44
C PHE A 310 -18.36 21.30 16.11
N LEU A 311 -17.91 22.55 15.90
CA LEU A 311 -18.78 23.66 15.53
C LEU A 311 -19.37 23.50 14.12
N ALA A 312 -18.66 22.85 13.20
CA ALA A 312 -19.20 22.52 11.89
C ALA A 312 -20.34 21.48 11.97
N GLN A 313 -20.24 20.55 12.93
CA GLN A 313 -21.26 19.54 13.19
C GLN A 313 -22.47 20.10 13.95
N TYR A 314 -22.26 21.04 14.87
CA TYR A 314 -23.32 21.73 15.60
C TYR A 314 -23.22 23.25 15.36
N PRO A 315 -23.70 23.75 14.21
CA PRO A 315 -23.61 25.16 13.86
C PRO A 315 -24.41 26.09 14.80
N ASP A 316 -25.36 25.53 15.55
CA ASP A 316 -26.16 26.21 16.57
C ASP A 316 -25.49 26.22 17.97
N PHE A 317 -24.26 25.73 18.08
CA PHE A 317 -23.51 25.67 19.33
C PHE A 317 -22.83 27.02 19.67
N GLU A 318 -23.40 27.75 20.61
CA GLU A 318 -22.87 29.01 21.19
C GLU A 318 -21.96 28.77 22.41
N PRO A 319 -21.15 29.74 22.86
CA PRO A 319 -20.26 29.58 24.02
C PRO A 319 -20.96 29.19 25.34
N GLU A 320 -22.25 29.44 25.53
CA GLU A 320 -23.01 28.93 26.70
C GLU A 320 -23.82 27.65 26.40
N ALA A 321 -23.65 27.06 25.21
CA ALA A 321 -24.52 25.99 24.70
C ALA A 321 -24.37 24.65 25.42
N PHE A 322 -23.26 24.38 26.12
CA PHE A 322 -23.23 23.25 27.05
C PHE A 322 -24.23 23.43 28.20
N ARG A 323 -24.79 24.61 28.46
CA ARG A 323 -25.88 24.75 29.45
C ARG A 323 -27.27 24.81 28.82
N ALA A 324 -27.34 24.80 27.49
CA ALA A 324 -28.61 24.76 26.79
C ALA A 324 -29.36 23.44 27.07
N THR A 325 -30.68 23.52 27.10
CA THR A 325 -31.60 22.38 27.26
C THR A 325 -32.40 22.10 25.97
N SER A 326 -31.87 22.55 24.83
CA SER A 326 -32.41 22.39 23.46
C SER A 326 -31.31 22.71 22.44
N GLY A 327 -31.41 22.17 21.22
CA GLY A 327 -30.44 22.41 20.13
C GLY A 327 -29.73 21.11 19.71
N GLY A 328 -29.01 21.13 18.59
CA GLY A 328 -28.47 19.91 17.95
C GLY A 328 -27.60 19.07 18.88
N TYR A 329 -26.65 19.70 19.57
CA TYR A 329 -25.82 19.01 20.55
C TYR A 329 -26.64 18.45 21.72
N TRP A 330 -27.62 19.22 22.23
CA TRP A 330 -28.45 18.76 23.33
C TRP A 330 -29.29 17.55 22.91
N ASP A 331 -29.96 17.62 21.76
CA ASP A 331 -30.86 16.58 21.28
C ASP A 331 -30.10 15.28 20.96
N GLU A 332 -28.90 15.38 20.38
CA GLU A 332 -28.13 14.21 19.93
C GLU A 332 -27.21 13.61 21.00
N GLU A 333 -26.56 14.44 21.82
CA GLU A 333 -25.46 14.02 22.70
C GLU A 333 -25.76 14.14 24.18
N ARG A 334 -26.54 15.15 24.61
CA ARG A 334 -26.76 15.40 26.04
C ARG A 334 -28.06 14.84 26.61
N SER A 335 -29.19 15.03 25.92
CA SER A 335 -30.54 14.78 26.45
C SER A 335 -30.68 13.39 27.07
N TYR A 336 -30.27 12.35 26.36
CA TYR A 336 -30.32 10.98 26.85
C TYR A 336 -29.34 10.72 28.00
N LYS A 337 -28.19 11.43 28.06
CA LYS A 337 -27.24 11.32 29.18
C LYS A 337 -27.81 11.94 30.45
N GLU A 338 -28.58 13.02 30.35
CA GLU A 338 -29.33 13.56 31.49
C GLU A 338 -30.36 12.56 32.03
N ASP A 339 -31.08 11.86 31.16
CA ASP A 339 -32.02 10.82 31.58
C ASP A 339 -31.32 9.64 32.28
N LEU A 340 -30.11 9.29 31.83
CA LEU A 340 -29.26 8.28 32.48
C LEU A 340 -28.79 8.76 33.86
N LEU A 341 -28.31 9.99 33.96
CA LEU A 341 -27.87 10.61 35.20
C LEU A 341 -29.02 10.74 36.21
N ALA A 342 -30.22 11.09 35.76
CA ALA A 342 -31.40 11.18 36.61
C ALA A 342 -31.77 9.81 37.21
N ARG A 343 -31.73 8.74 36.40
CA ARG A 343 -31.95 7.36 36.86
C ARG A 343 -30.89 6.91 37.86
N ALA A 344 -29.62 7.20 37.60
CA ALA A 344 -28.53 6.87 38.51
C ALA A 344 -28.67 7.61 39.86
N ARG A 345 -28.96 8.93 39.84
CA ARG A 345 -29.21 9.72 41.04
C ARG A 345 -30.39 9.18 41.85
N ALA A 346 -31.49 8.79 41.19
CA ALA A 346 -32.65 8.21 41.85
C ALA A 346 -32.30 6.89 42.58
N ALA A 347 -31.51 6.01 41.95
CA ALA A 347 -31.07 4.76 42.57
C ALA A 347 -30.12 4.99 43.76
N LEU A 348 -29.26 6.00 43.70
CA LEU A 348 -28.34 6.36 44.78
C LEU A 348 -29.04 7.00 45.99
N GLN A 349 -30.22 7.62 45.79
CA GLN A 349 -30.98 8.34 46.81
C GLN A 349 -32.17 7.54 47.38
N GLU A 350 -32.31 6.27 47.02
CA GLU A 350 -33.41 5.42 47.48
C GLU A 350 -33.36 5.22 49.01
N ASP A 351 -34.52 5.27 49.67
CA ASP A 351 -34.68 5.12 51.13
C ASP A 351 -35.71 4.02 51.44
N PRO A 352 -35.32 2.90 52.09
CA PRO A 352 -33.98 2.59 52.60
C PRO A 352 -32.95 2.37 51.48
N PRO A 353 -31.64 2.57 51.74
CA PRO A 353 -30.60 2.36 50.73
C PRO A 353 -30.61 0.94 50.15
N LEU A 354 -30.52 0.84 48.82
CA LEU A 354 -30.40 -0.42 48.10
C LEU A 354 -29.17 -1.23 48.54
N SER A 355 -29.21 -2.57 48.44
CA SER A 355 -27.99 -3.38 48.56
C SER A 355 -27.00 -3.06 47.41
N ASP A 356 -25.73 -3.50 47.50
CA ASP A 356 -24.76 -3.33 46.41
C ASP A 356 -25.26 -3.96 45.10
N GLU A 357 -25.78 -5.18 45.18
CA GLU A 357 -26.35 -5.88 44.03
C GLU A 357 -27.57 -5.14 43.45
N GLN A 358 -28.47 -4.65 44.29
CA GLN A 358 -29.63 -3.88 43.82
C GLN A 358 -29.23 -2.55 43.17
N LEU A 359 -28.29 -1.81 43.79
CA LEU A 359 -27.79 -0.54 43.25
C LEU A 359 -27.06 -0.77 41.92
N GLY A 360 -26.16 -1.75 41.86
CA GLY A 360 -25.43 -2.07 40.65
C GLY A 360 -26.33 -2.56 39.53
N GLY A 361 -27.36 -3.35 39.85
CA GLY A 361 -28.40 -3.74 38.90
C GLY A 361 -29.10 -2.53 38.27
N ARG A 362 -29.52 -1.54 39.08
CA ARG A 362 -30.14 -0.30 38.57
C ARG A 362 -29.19 0.51 37.68
N LEU A 363 -27.91 0.59 38.03
CA LEU A 363 -26.90 1.30 37.23
C LEU A 363 -26.62 0.59 35.91
N LEU A 364 -26.51 -0.74 35.92
CA LEU A 364 -26.35 -1.55 34.72
C LEU A 364 -27.58 -1.45 33.81
N ASP A 365 -28.79 -1.54 34.35
CA ASP A 365 -30.04 -1.41 33.59
C ASP A 365 -30.18 -0.03 32.95
N ALA A 366 -29.70 1.03 33.64
CA ALA A 366 -29.63 2.35 33.04
C ALA A 366 -28.73 2.35 31.79
N LEU A 367 -27.57 1.69 31.87
CA LEU A 367 -26.60 1.62 30.78
C LEU A 367 -26.97 0.64 29.66
N THR A 368 -27.70 -0.45 29.94
CA THR A 368 -28.00 -1.52 28.97
C THR A 368 -29.43 -1.50 28.42
N GLY A 369 -30.34 -0.66 28.95
CA GLY A 369 -31.73 -0.54 28.48
C GLY A 369 -31.92 0.31 27.21
N ASP A 370 -33.14 0.25 26.64
CA ASP A 370 -33.59 0.79 25.33
C ASP A 370 -33.48 2.33 25.11
N GLY A 371 -32.67 3.03 25.90
CA GLY A 371 -32.41 4.47 25.74
C GLY A 371 -30.93 4.87 25.91
N SER A 372 -30.04 3.92 26.20
CA SER A 372 -28.61 4.21 26.31
C SER A 372 -27.96 4.20 24.93
N LYS A 373 -27.51 5.37 24.46
CA LYS A 373 -26.68 5.49 23.26
C LYS A 373 -25.17 5.42 23.59
N LEU A 374 -24.79 4.96 24.80
CA LEU A 374 -23.39 4.96 25.26
C LEU A 374 -22.54 3.83 24.68
N TRP A 375 -23.15 2.72 24.28
CA TRP A 375 -22.49 1.59 23.63
C TRP A 375 -23.45 0.79 22.75
N GLY A 376 -22.90 0.07 21.76
CA GLY A 376 -23.67 -0.58 20.70
C GLY A 376 -24.33 -1.90 21.13
N TRP A 377 -25.21 -2.41 20.26
CA TRP A 377 -25.99 -3.63 20.52
C TRP A 377 -25.14 -4.87 20.87
N ARG A 378 -23.93 -4.98 20.32
CA ARG A 378 -22.98 -6.08 20.62
C ARG A 378 -22.49 -6.06 22.07
N THR A 379 -22.12 -4.88 22.59
CA THR A 379 -21.67 -4.70 23.97
C THR A 379 -22.82 -4.98 24.95
N ASN A 380 -24.04 -4.54 24.60
CA ASN A 380 -25.24 -4.88 25.38
C ASN A 380 -25.47 -6.39 25.40
N ALA A 381 -25.43 -7.08 24.27
CA ALA A 381 -25.60 -8.53 24.20
C ALA A 381 -24.54 -9.29 25.00
N HIS A 382 -23.27 -8.83 24.96
CA HIS A 382 -22.20 -9.43 25.75
C HIS A 382 -22.46 -9.31 27.25
N PHE A 383 -22.75 -8.11 27.77
CA PHE A 383 -23.02 -7.96 29.20
C PHE A 383 -24.32 -8.63 29.65
N GLN A 384 -25.34 -8.72 28.79
CA GLN A 384 -26.52 -9.54 29.08
C GLN A 384 -26.13 -11.02 29.24
N SER A 385 -25.33 -11.56 28.33
CA SER A 385 -24.80 -12.94 28.44
C SER A 385 -23.97 -13.15 29.71
N VAL A 386 -23.10 -12.19 30.08
CA VAL A 386 -22.32 -12.26 31.33
C VAL A 386 -23.23 -12.27 32.56
N ARG A 387 -24.28 -11.44 32.58
CA ARG A 387 -25.28 -11.41 33.68
C ARG A 387 -26.08 -12.71 33.77
N GLU A 388 -26.39 -13.35 32.64
CA GLU A 388 -27.06 -14.66 32.59
C GLU A 388 -26.15 -15.79 33.10
N GLN A 389 -24.87 -15.78 32.73
CA GLN A 389 -23.89 -16.81 33.11
C GLN A 389 -23.39 -16.66 34.55
N HIS A 390 -23.29 -15.42 35.04
CA HIS A 390 -22.83 -15.08 36.39
C HIS A 390 -23.82 -14.15 37.10
N PRO A 391 -25.02 -14.66 37.48
CA PRO A 391 -26.07 -13.83 38.07
C PRO A 391 -25.61 -13.10 39.34
N GLY A 392 -25.79 -11.78 39.37
CA GLY A 392 -25.50 -10.93 40.53
C GLY A 392 -24.02 -10.54 40.69
N ALA A 393 -23.09 -11.16 39.95
CA ALA A 393 -21.66 -10.88 40.08
C ALA A 393 -21.31 -9.47 39.59
N LEU A 394 -21.79 -9.11 38.40
CA LEU A 394 -21.57 -7.80 37.80
C LEU A 394 -22.29 -6.69 38.58
N GLU A 395 -23.50 -6.98 39.03
CA GLU A 395 -24.32 -6.12 39.87
C GLU A 395 -23.64 -5.80 41.21
N ALA A 396 -23.17 -6.82 41.92
CA ALA A 396 -22.49 -6.61 43.20
C ALA A 396 -21.19 -5.80 43.05
N ALA A 397 -20.40 -6.07 42.00
CA ALA A 397 -19.20 -5.31 41.67
C ALA A 397 -19.54 -3.84 41.37
N ALA A 398 -20.60 -3.59 40.59
CA ALA A 398 -21.02 -2.25 40.19
C ALA A 398 -21.53 -1.43 41.39
N GLY A 399 -22.25 -2.05 42.32
CA GLY A 399 -22.67 -1.43 43.57
C GLY A 399 -21.49 -1.05 44.47
N ARG A 400 -20.51 -1.95 44.61
CA ARG A 400 -19.26 -1.67 45.36
C ARG A 400 -18.48 -0.52 44.74
N LEU A 401 -18.35 -0.50 43.41
CA LEU A 401 -17.71 0.60 42.70
C LEU A 401 -18.45 1.92 42.99
N ALA A 402 -19.77 1.95 42.86
CA ALA A 402 -20.58 3.17 43.08
C ALA A 402 -20.49 3.74 44.51
N ARG A 403 -20.11 2.93 45.50
CA ARG A 403 -19.96 3.33 46.91
C ARG A 403 -18.51 3.45 47.37
N SER A 404 -17.54 3.23 46.48
CA SER A 404 -16.14 3.29 46.85
C SER A 404 -15.72 4.69 47.32
N GLU A 405 -14.98 4.74 48.42
CA GLU A 405 -14.31 5.94 48.93
C GLU A 405 -12.85 6.05 48.48
N ASP A 406 -12.35 5.07 47.71
CA ASP A 406 -10.97 5.05 47.22
C ASP A 406 -10.74 6.11 46.12
N GLU A 407 -9.47 6.37 45.80
CA GLU A 407 -9.09 7.15 44.62
C GLU A 407 -9.70 6.51 43.37
N LEU A 408 -10.33 7.30 42.50
CA LEU A 408 -11.15 6.79 41.41
C LEU A 408 -10.43 5.79 40.47
N PRO A 409 -9.17 6.02 40.04
CA PRO A 409 -8.42 5.04 39.27
C PRO A 409 -8.20 3.71 40.01
N VAL A 410 -8.00 3.76 41.33
CA VAL A 410 -7.83 2.56 42.18
C VAL A 410 -9.15 1.80 42.31
N ALA A 411 -10.27 2.51 42.52
CA ALA A 411 -11.60 1.91 42.59
C ALA A 411 -11.98 1.20 41.28
N ILE A 412 -11.68 1.83 40.14
CA ILE A 412 -11.92 1.27 38.80
C ILE A 412 -11.01 0.05 38.54
N SER A 413 -9.72 0.13 38.86
CA SER A 413 -8.79 -1.00 38.71
C SER A 413 -9.26 -2.20 39.54
N ARG A 414 -9.73 -1.98 40.77
CA ARG A 414 -10.27 -3.06 41.62
C ARG A 414 -11.52 -3.68 41.00
N PHE A 415 -12.44 -2.87 40.46
CA PHE A 415 -13.60 -3.39 39.74
C PHE A 415 -13.16 -4.25 38.56
N VAL A 416 -12.20 -3.76 37.75
CA VAL A 416 -11.65 -4.50 36.60
C VAL A 416 -11.05 -5.82 37.05
N GLU A 417 -10.20 -5.84 38.08
CA GLU A 417 -9.62 -7.06 38.64
C GLU A 417 -10.68 -8.07 39.10
N GLU A 418 -11.76 -7.57 39.70
CA GLU A 418 -12.85 -8.40 40.20
C GLU A 418 -13.66 -9.04 39.06
N ILE A 419 -13.96 -8.29 38.00
CA ILE A 419 -14.78 -8.78 36.89
C ILE A 419 -13.97 -9.44 35.78
N TRP A 420 -12.66 -9.18 35.70
CA TRP A 420 -11.80 -9.69 34.63
C TRP A 420 -11.95 -11.20 34.42
N PRO A 421 -11.94 -12.05 35.47
CA PRO A 421 -12.10 -13.49 35.31
C PRO A 421 -13.43 -13.93 34.69
N ILE A 422 -14.49 -13.12 34.78
CA ILE A 422 -15.84 -13.45 34.26
C ILE A 422 -16.13 -12.75 32.92
N ILE A 423 -15.42 -11.67 32.58
CA ILE A 423 -15.54 -11.03 31.25
C ILE A 423 -14.48 -11.54 30.27
N SER A 424 -13.32 -12.02 30.75
CA SER A 424 -12.26 -12.54 29.90
C SER A 424 -12.48 -14.01 29.58
N ASP A 425 -13.09 -14.30 28.43
CA ASP A 425 -13.02 -15.63 27.83
C ASP A 425 -11.58 -15.88 27.32
N GLU A 426 -11.07 -17.12 27.45
CA GLU A 426 -9.75 -17.55 26.97
C GLU A 426 -9.56 -17.31 25.46
N THR A 427 -10.66 -17.16 24.71
CA THR A 427 -10.69 -17.01 23.25
C THR A 427 -10.77 -15.56 22.73
N ASN A 428 -11.29 -14.58 23.49
CA ASN A 428 -11.69 -13.27 22.91
C ASN A 428 -11.27 -12.00 23.69
N ARG A 429 -10.31 -12.08 24.61
CA ARG A 429 -9.60 -10.96 25.30
C ARG A 429 -10.24 -9.54 25.18
N PRO A 430 -11.32 -9.24 25.91
CA PRO A 430 -12.14 -8.04 25.69
C PRO A 430 -11.62 -6.81 26.46
N TYR A 431 -10.42 -6.33 26.10
CA TYR A 431 -9.80 -5.18 26.75
C TYR A 431 -10.67 -3.91 26.71
N SER A 432 -11.47 -3.74 25.64
CA SER A 432 -12.39 -2.59 25.55
C SER A 432 -13.49 -2.63 26.61
N ASP A 433 -13.97 -3.81 26.99
CA ASP A 433 -15.05 -3.96 27.96
C ASP A 433 -14.56 -3.65 29.38
N SER A 434 -13.31 -4.03 29.68
CA SER A 434 -12.62 -3.61 30.91
C SER A 434 -12.45 -2.09 31.03
N ARG A 435 -12.53 -1.35 29.92
CA ARG A 435 -12.42 0.11 29.90
C ARG A 435 -13.78 0.77 29.96
N CYS A 436 -14.70 0.33 29.10
CA CYS A 436 -16.00 0.96 28.94
C CYS A 436 -16.88 0.77 30.18
N LEU A 437 -17.07 -0.46 30.65
CA LEU A 437 -18.03 -0.75 31.71
C LEU A 437 -17.76 0.00 33.03
N PRO A 438 -16.59 -0.16 33.68
CA PRO A 438 -16.34 0.49 34.97
C PRO A 438 -16.40 2.02 34.88
N THR A 439 -15.90 2.59 33.78
CA THR A 439 -15.78 4.03 33.65
C THR A 439 -17.12 4.69 33.30
N MET A 440 -18.01 4.02 32.59
CA MET A 440 -19.38 4.49 32.37
C MET A 440 -20.21 4.45 33.65
N ILE A 441 -20.06 3.40 34.47
CA ILE A 441 -20.68 3.33 35.80
C ILE A 441 -20.14 4.48 36.67
N ALA A 442 -18.83 4.66 36.73
CA ALA A 442 -18.21 5.75 37.46
C ALA A 442 -18.67 7.14 36.97
N GLY A 443 -18.83 7.31 35.66
CA GLY A 443 -19.36 8.54 35.04
C GLY A 443 -20.81 8.84 35.44
N LEU A 444 -21.65 7.82 35.63
CA LEU A 444 -23.02 8.01 36.10
C LEU A 444 -23.09 8.42 37.57
N VAL A 445 -22.22 7.86 38.40
CA VAL A 445 -22.17 8.11 39.85
C VAL A 445 -21.48 9.44 40.16
N TRP A 446 -20.41 9.76 39.42
CA TRP A 446 -19.56 10.91 39.67
C TRP A 446 -19.24 11.70 38.39
N PRO A 447 -20.25 12.29 37.73
CA PRO A 447 -20.10 12.97 36.44
C PRO A 447 -19.04 14.07 36.43
N ASP A 448 -18.82 14.75 37.57
CA ASP A 448 -17.87 15.86 37.67
C ASP A 448 -16.40 15.43 37.78
N ARG A 449 -16.13 14.16 38.11
CA ARG A 449 -14.76 13.64 38.38
C ARG A 449 -14.41 12.36 37.63
N ALA A 450 -15.38 11.70 36.98
CA ALA A 450 -15.19 10.45 36.26
C ALA A 450 -15.49 10.63 34.77
N TYR A 451 -14.58 10.15 33.90
CA TYR A 451 -14.76 10.19 32.46
C TYR A 451 -15.07 8.78 31.93
N GLY A 452 -16.23 8.62 31.28
CA GLY A 452 -16.60 7.35 30.64
C GLY A 452 -15.79 7.11 29.37
N ILE A 453 -15.03 6.01 29.31
CA ILE A 453 -14.16 5.68 28.19
C ILE A 453 -14.97 5.00 27.08
N ASN A 454 -14.82 5.53 25.86
CA ASN A 454 -14.94 4.74 24.64
C ASN A 454 -13.54 4.61 24.03
N THR A 455 -13.05 3.37 23.94
CA THR A 455 -11.64 3.08 23.64
C THR A 455 -11.14 3.78 22.37
N SER A 456 -11.92 3.72 21.28
CA SER A 456 -11.47 4.22 19.97
C SER A 456 -11.45 5.76 19.89
N PRO A 457 -12.52 6.49 20.26
CA PRO A 457 -12.51 7.95 20.29
C PRO A 457 -11.41 8.53 21.20
N VAL A 458 -11.20 7.95 22.38
CA VAL A 458 -10.17 8.43 23.31
C VAL A 458 -8.76 8.19 22.74
N ASN A 459 -8.48 6.99 22.21
CA ASN A 459 -7.18 6.71 21.60
C ASN A 459 -6.89 7.60 20.39
N ARG A 460 -7.88 7.86 19.52
CA ARG A 460 -7.69 8.75 18.37
C ARG A 460 -7.43 10.19 18.80
N THR A 461 -8.18 10.66 19.79
CA THR A 461 -8.03 12.02 20.33
C THR A 461 -6.68 12.19 21.03
N ALA A 462 -6.26 11.23 21.86
CA ALA A 462 -4.94 11.23 22.47
C ALA A 462 -3.84 11.21 21.41
N GLN A 463 -3.90 10.29 20.45
CA GLN A 463 -2.92 10.21 19.36
C GLN A 463 -2.80 11.52 18.58
N TYR A 464 -3.92 12.22 18.40
CA TYR A 464 -3.97 13.49 17.67
C TYR A 464 -3.47 14.68 18.48
N LEU A 465 -3.70 14.68 19.80
CA LEU A 465 -3.35 15.80 20.68
C LEU A 465 -1.97 15.65 21.33
N THR A 466 -1.53 14.43 21.62
CA THR A 466 -0.30 14.13 22.35
C THR A 466 0.72 13.35 21.52
N GLY A 467 0.31 12.78 20.38
CA GLY A 467 1.19 11.94 19.55
C GLY A 467 1.32 10.50 20.05
N GLU A 468 0.63 10.12 21.13
CA GLU A 468 0.71 8.79 21.74
C GLU A 468 -0.68 8.13 21.87
N ARG A 469 -0.71 6.80 21.89
CA ARG A 469 -1.93 6.04 22.21
C ARG A 469 -2.03 5.85 23.73
N MET A 470 -3.25 5.95 24.26
CA MET A 470 -3.50 5.81 25.70
C MET A 470 -3.49 4.37 26.21
N TYR A 471 -3.86 3.40 25.36
CA TYR A 471 -4.13 2.04 25.84
C TYR A 471 -3.38 0.95 25.07
N GLY A 472 -2.85 -0.02 25.81
CA GLY A 472 -2.19 -1.22 25.28
C GLY A 472 -3.15 -2.41 25.07
N TYR A 473 -2.60 -3.63 25.02
CA TYR A 473 -3.37 -4.89 24.97
C TYR A 473 -3.46 -5.52 26.37
N GLN A 474 -3.94 -4.73 27.33
CA GLN A 474 -4.15 -5.15 28.72
C GLN A 474 -5.48 -4.61 29.26
N PRO A 475 -6.03 -5.22 30.34
CA PRO A 475 -7.15 -4.63 31.07
C PRO A 475 -6.79 -3.23 31.54
N LEU A 476 -7.80 -2.36 31.68
CA LEU A 476 -7.59 -0.98 32.10
C LEU A 476 -6.82 -0.93 33.43
N SER A 477 -5.63 -0.35 33.42
CA SER A 477 -4.82 -0.17 34.63
C SER A 477 -5.14 1.14 35.35
N THR A 478 -4.67 1.25 36.60
CA THR A 478 -4.75 2.48 37.39
C THR A 478 -4.05 3.64 36.66
N GLU A 479 -2.87 3.40 36.07
CA GLU A 479 -2.08 4.39 35.34
C GLU A 479 -2.76 4.82 34.03
N GLU A 480 -3.32 3.88 33.28
CA GLU A 480 -4.03 4.18 32.02
C GLU A 480 -5.27 5.05 32.27
N TYR A 481 -6.03 4.76 33.34
CA TYR A 481 -7.19 5.61 33.68
C TYR A 481 -6.77 6.96 34.24
N ARG A 482 -5.68 7.03 35.02
CA ARG A 482 -5.13 8.30 35.51
C ARG A 482 -4.69 9.21 34.35
N ALA A 483 -3.93 8.67 33.40
CA ALA A 483 -3.53 9.41 32.19
C ALA A 483 -4.74 9.87 31.37
N THR A 484 -5.79 9.05 31.30
CA THR A 484 -7.06 9.43 30.65
C THR A 484 -7.69 10.63 31.34
N LEU A 485 -7.81 10.61 32.67
CA LEU A 485 -8.39 11.72 33.44
C LEU A 485 -7.55 12.99 33.31
N GLU A 486 -6.23 12.89 33.32
CA GLU A 486 -5.33 14.03 33.12
C GLU A 486 -5.57 14.69 31.76
N LEU A 487 -5.61 13.90 30.69
CA LEU A 487 -5.89 14.41 29.34
C LEU A 487 -7.28 15.06 29.25
N MET A 488 -8.32 14.40 29.75
CA MET A 488 -9.69 14.93 29.66
C MET A 488 -9.88 16.16 30.55
N THR A 489 -9.18 16.24 31.67
CA THR A 489 -9.15 17.43 32.54
C THR A 489 -8.45 18.59 31.83
N ALA A 490 -7.35 18.34 31.14
CA ALA A 490 -6.67 19.35 30.34
C ALA A 490 -7.59 19.90 29.24
N ILE A 491 -8.28 19.02 28.49
CA ILE A 491 -9.27 19.43 27.49
C ILE A 491 -10.41 20.24 28.12
N ARG A 492 -10.97 19.79 29.26
CA ARG A 492 -12.03 20.49 29.99
C ARG A 492 -11.59 21.89 30.42
N ASN A 493 -10.35 22.04 30.89
CA ASN A 493 -9.79 23.32 31.31
C ASN A 493 -9.66 24.28 30.13
N VAL A 494 -9.26 23.81 28.95
CA VAL A 494 -9.22 24.63 27.72
C VAL A 494 -10.64 25.06 27.34
N MET A 495 -11.60 24.14 27.33
CA MET A 495 -13.00 24.45 27.04
C MET A 495 -13.55 25.53 27.97
N ASP A 496 -13.26 25.44 29.27
CA ASP A 496 -13.75 26.38 30.27
C ASP A 496 -13.01 27.72 30.22
N LYS A 497 -11.68 27.70 30.34
CA LYS A 497 -10.87 28.91 30.57
C LYS A 497 -10.48 29.65 29.29
N GLU A 498 -10.30 28.93 28.18
CA GLU A 498 -9.84 29.50 26.92
C GLU A 498 -10.98 29.70 25.93
N TRP A 499 -11.89 28.73 25.80
CA TRP A 499 -13.02 28.83 24.86
C TRP A 499 -14.27 29.45 25.48
N GLY A 500 -14.35 29.52 26.81
CA GLY A 500 -15.53 30.04 27.52
C GLY A 500 -16.76 29.16 27.38
N TRP A 501 -16.60 27.87 27.05
CA TRP A 501 -17.69 26.92 26.79
C TRP A 501 -18.36 26.39 28.07
N ALA A 502 -17.68 26.49 29.21
CA ALA A 502 -18.19 26.12 30.54
C ALA A 502 -18.92 24.76 30.62
N PRO A 503 -18.26 23.63 30.25
CA PRO A 503 -18.87 22.30 30.30
C PRO A 503 -19.37 21.94 31.71
N ARG A 504 -20.56 21.34 31.80
CA ARG A 504 -21.19 20.97 33.08
C ARG A 504 -20.33 19.95 33.82
N ASP A 505 -19.95 18.90 33.11
CA ASP A 505 -19.31 17.70 33.66
C ASP A 505 -18.46 16.98 32.58
N PHE A 506 -17.92 15.79 32.90
CA PHE A 506 -17.14 15.01 31.94
C PHE A 506 -17.98 14.36 30.84
N TRP A 507 -19.31 14.32 30.94
CA TRP A 507 -20.17 13.87 29.84
C TRP A 507 -20.23 14.89 28.71
N ASP A 508 -20.09 16.19 29.01
CA ASP A 508 -19.96 17.21 27.98
C ASP A 508 -18.62 17.08 27.23
N VAL A 509 -17.53 16.86 27.98
CA VAL A 509 -16.20 16.57 27.41
C VAL A 509 -16.24 15.30 26.56
N GLN A 510 -16.89 14.24 27.04
CA GLN A 510 -17.06 13.01 26.29
C GLN A 510 -17.90 13.23 25.03
N GLY A 511 -19.00 14.00 25.11
CA GLY A 511 -19.83 14.35 23.97
C GLY A 511 -19.05 15.10 22.89
N PHE A 512 -18.17 16.03 23.29
CA PHE A 512 -17.23 16.68 22.36
C PHE A 512 -16.29 15.66 21.70
N VAL A 513 -15.59 14.85 22.50
CA VAL A 513 -14.65 13.83 22.02
C VAL A 513 -15.34 12.86 21.07
N TRP A 514 -16.60 12.49 21.35
CA TRP A 514 -17.37 11.58 20.51
C TRP A 514 -17.82 12.23 19.22
N ALA A 515 -18.40 13.43 19.28
CA ALA A 515 -18.84 14.18 18.11
C ALA A 515 -17.72 14.36 17.08
N VAL A 516 -16.55 14.84 17.51
CA VAL A 516 -15.39 15.02 16.60
C VAL A 516 -14.81 13.69 16.07
N ASN A 517 -15.29 12.56 16.59
CA ASN A 517 -14.94 11.21 16.20
C ASN A 517 -16.11 10.43 15.55
N ARG A 518 -17.31 11.02 15.45
CA ARG A 518 -18.48 10.47 14.75
C ARG A 518 -18.27 10.74 13.26
N SER A 519 -17.71 9.73 12.60
CA SER A 519 -17.78 9.43 11.17
C SER A 519 -18.31 10.52 10.23
N ASP A 520 -17.54 11.61 10.09
CA ASP A 520 -17.44 12.41 8.85
C ASP A 520 -16.00 12.87 8.58
N ILE A 521 -15.04 12.41 9.37
CA ILE A 521 -13.61 12.64 9.12
C ILE A 521 -12.89 11.30 9.28
N ALA A 522 -12.69 10.64 8.14
CA ALA A 522 -12.17 9.28 7.93
C ALA A 522 -13.21 8.14 7.93
N GLY A 523 -13.99 8.07 6.85
CA GLY A 523 -14.48 6.83 6.24
C GLY A 523 -15.59 6.06 6.97
N GLN A 524 -16.80 6.10 6.42
CA GLN A 524 -17.80 5.04 6.56
C GLN A 524 -18.43 4.71 5.20
N SER A 525 -18.16 3.49 4.73
CA SER A 525 -19.20 2.55 4.32
C SER A 525 -19.48 1.68 5.59
N ASP A 526 -20.60 1.04 5.88
CA ASP A 526 -21.82 0.65 5.18
C ASP A 526 -22.91 0.38 6.25
N ASN A 527 -24.18 0.59 5.89
CA ASN A 527 -25.37 -0.23 6.22
C ASN A 527 -26.62 0.63 6.40
N ASP A 528 -27.42 0.71 5.35
CA ASP A 528 -28.88 0.78 5.50
C ASP A 528 -29.48 -0.28 4.55
N GLU A 529 -30.11 -1.29 5.14
CA GLU A 529 -31.02 -2.17 4.42
C GLU A 529 -32.45 -1.66 4.54
N GLN A 530 -33.07 -1.55 3.36
CA GLN A 530 -34.49 -1.69 3.05
C GLN A 530 -35.48 -0.65 3.61
N THR A 531 -35.75 0.37 2.77
CA THR A 531 -37.14 0.64 2.34
C THR A 531 -37.16 0.93 0.84
N GLY A 532 -38.10 0.28 0.14
CA GLY A 532 -38.20 0.30 -1.32
C GLY A 532 -38.48 1.69 -1.90
N GLY A 533 -37.63 2.09 -2.83
CA GLY A 533 -37.81 3.24 -3.71
C GLY A 533 -36.56 3.39 -4.56
N ALA A 534 -36.70 3.22 -5.88
CA ALA A 534 -35.59 3.32 -6.83
C ALA A 534 -34.80 4.65 -6.64
N GLN A 535 -33.56 4.54 -6.15
CA GLN A 535 -32.63 5.67 -6.00
C GLN A 535 -31.66 5.70 -7.20
N PRO A 536 -31.23 6.88 -7.68
CA PRO A 536 -30.39 7.03 -8.86
C PRO A 536 -28.91 6.72 -8.56
N VAL A 537 -28.22 6.15 -9.55
CA VAL A 537 -26.82 5.67 -9.51
C VAL A 537 -25.83 6.80 -9.20
N SER A 538 -24.93 6.60 -8.22
CA SER A 538 -23.84 7.52 -7.88
C SER A 538 -22.83 7.67 -9.03
N ASN A 539 -22.48 8.91 -9.37
CA ASN A 539 -21.80 9.30 -10.61
C ASN A 539 -20.25 9.37 -10.51
N GLY A 540 -19.62 8.53 -9.67
CA GLY A 540 -18.17 8.56 -9.37
C GLY A 540 -17.40 7.30 -9.78
N ALA A 541 -16.09 7.43 -10.01
CA ALA A 541 -15.18 6.31 -10.27
C ALA A 541 -15.18 5.33 -9.08
N THR A 542 -15.23 4.02 -9.36
CA THR A 542 -15.35 2.98 -8.33
C THR A 542 -14.03 2.27 -8.13
N ASN A 543 -13.62 2.15 -6.86
CA ASN A 543 -12.55 1.24 -6.43
C ASN A 543 -13.15 0.32 -5.37
N LEU A 544 -13.40 -0.93 -5.73
CA LEU A 544 -14.08 -1.91 -4.87
C LEU A 544 -13.17 -3.09 -4.61
N ILE A 545 -13.13 -3.58 -3.37
CA ILE A 545 -12.52 -4.86 -3.01
C ILE A 545 -13.63 -5.76 -2.48
N LEU A 546 -13.89 -6.87 -3.19
CA LEU A 546 -14.76 -7.96 -2.76
C LEU A 546 -13.92 -8.96 -1.98
N TYR A 547 -14.20 -9.11 -0.68
CA TYR A 547 -13.38 -9.96 0.17
C TYR A 547 -14.22 -10.93 1.01
N GLY A 548 -13.61 -12.04 1.41
CA GLY A 548 -14.22 -12.99 2.33
C GLY A 548 -13.64 -14.40 2.16
N PRO A 549 -14.20 -15.37 2.90
CA PRO A 549 -13.74 -16.76 2.88
C PRO A 549 -13.81 -17.40 1.47
N PRO A 550 -13.13 -18.53 1.22
CA PRO A 550 -13.17 -19.18 -0.08
C PRO A 550 -14.58 -19.70 -0.40
N GLY A 551 -14.97 -19.59 -1.68
CA GLY A 551 -16.26 -20.10 -2.16
C GLY A 551 -17.48 -19.21 -1.86
N THR A 552 -17.33 -17.95 -1.44
CA THR A 552 -18.46 -17.05 -1.12
C THR A 552 -19.04 -16.29 -2.33
N GLY A 553 -18.76 -16.76 -3.55
CA GLY A 553 -19.33 -16.16 -4.77
C GLY A 553 -18.63 -14.89 -5.27
N LYS A 554 -17.38 -14.62 -4.85
CA LYS A 554 -16.60 -13.46 -5.31
C LYS A 554 -16.58 -13.33 -6.85
N THR A 555 -16.28 -14.38 -7.59
CA THR A 555 -16.26 -14.38 -9.07
C THR A 555 -17.61 -13.99 -9.67
N TYR A 556 -18.71 -14.49 -9.09
CA TYR A 556 -20.07 -14.17 -9.53
C TYR A 556 -20.37 -12.68 -9.33
N ARG A 557 -20.08 -12.17 -8.13
CA ARG A 557 -20.30 -10.76 -7.77
C ARG A 557 -19.41 -9.84 -8.60
N THR A 558 -18.14 -10.18 -8.82
CA THR A 558 -17.21 -9.41 -9.67
C THR A 558 -17.74 -9.27 -11.09
N THR A 559 -18.22 -10.36 -11.71
CA THR A 559 -18.78 -10.36 -13.07
C THR A 559 -20.00 -9.44 -13.15
N THR A 560 -20.96 -9.64 -12.23
CA THR A 560 -22.21 -8.86 -12.18
C THR A 560 -21.92 -7.37 -11.96
N GLU A 561 -21.00 -7.05 -11.04
CA GLU A 561 -20.63 -5.69 -10.73
C GLU A 561 -19.88 -5.01 -11.88
N ALA A 562 -19.00 -5.72 -12.59
CA ALA A 562 -18.30 -5.19 -13.75
C ALA A 562 -19.29 -4.82 -14.88
N VAL A 563 -20.28 -5.69 -15.15
CA VAL A 563 -21.35 -5.39 -16.11
C VAL A 563 -22.18 -4.19 -15.64
N ARG A 564 -22.56 -4.15 -14.36
CA ARG A 564 -23.31 -3.02 -13.78
C ARG A 564 -22.57 -1.69 -13.93
N LEU A 565 -21.25 -1.68 -13.75
CA LEU A 565 -20.44 -0.48 -13.91
C LEU A 565 -20.31 -0.05 -15.37
N CYS A 566 -20.18 -1.01 -16.30
CA CYS A 566 -20.13 -0.75 -17.74
C CYS A 566 -21.47 -0.24 -18.30
N ASP A 567 -22.56 -0.95 -18.02
CA ASP A 567 -23.87 -0.74 -18.67
C ASP A 567 -24.85 0.05 -17.79
N GLY A 568 -24.49 0.36 -16.54
CA GLY A 568 -25.36 1.02 -15.55
C GLY A 568 -26.33 0.08 -14.82
N SER A 569 -26.55 -1.12 -15.34
CA SER A 569 -27.35 -2.20 -14.75
C SER A 569 -26.77 -3.56 -15.13
N ALA A 570 -26.98 -4.58 -14.30
CA ALA A 570 -26.64 -5.96 -14.64
C ALA A 570 -27.91 -6.77 -14.91
N PRO A 571 -27.86 -7.76 -15.83
CA PRO A 571 -28.95 -8.73 -16.01
C PRO A 571 -29.29 -9.47 -14.71
N GLY A 572 -30.54 -9.92 -14.60
CA GLY A 572 -31.02 -10.65 -13.42
C GLY A 572 -30.53 -12.10 -13.35
N SER A 573 -30.16 -12.70 -14.48
CA SER A 573 -29.62 -14.05 -14.55
C SER A 573 -28.09 -14.06 -14.69
N TRP A 574 -27.47 -15.11 -14.17
CA TRP A 574 -26.04 -15.32 -14.26
C TRP A 574 -25.56 -15.48 -15.70
N GLU A 575 -26.29 -16.26 -16.48
CA GLU A 575 -25.95 -16.62 -17.85
C GLU A 575 -25.93 -15.37 -18.74
N GLU A 576 -26.92 -14.49 -18.59
CA GLU A 576 -26.97 -13.22 -19.32
C GLU A 576 -25.86 -12.27 -18.85
N ALA A 577 -25.63 -12.15 -17.54
CA ALA A 577 -24.54 -11.32 -17.02
C ALA A 577 -23.17 -11.81 -17.49
N LYS A 578 -22.96 -13.13 -17.54
CA LYS A 578 -21.72 -13.75 -18.02
C LYS A 578 -21.52 -13.54 -19.53
N ALA A 579 -22.57 -13.74 -20.34
CA ALA A 579 -22.49 -13.49 -21.78
C ALA A 579 -22.15 -12.02 -22.06
N ARG A 580 -22.82 -11.09 -21.36
CA ARG A 580 -22.54 -9.65 -21.49
C ARG A 580 -21.13 -9.28 -21.00
N TYR A 581 -20.66 -9.91 -19.93
CA TYR A 581 -19.29 -9.76 -19.46
C TYR A 581 -18.26 -10.19 -20.52
N GLU A 582 -18.48 -11.33 -21.18
CA GLU A 582 -17.60 -11.84 -22.25
C GLU A 582 -17.54 -10.87 -23.44
N GLU A 583 -18.69 -10.30 -23.85
CA GLU A 583 -18.76 -9.25 -24.87
C GLU A 583 -17.93 -8.02 -24.48
N LEU A 584 -18.05 -7.54 -23.23
CA LEU A 584 -17.32 -6.38 -22.72
C LEU A 584 -15.80 -6.62 -22.62
N VAL A 585 -15.39 -7.86 -22.34
CA VAL A 585 -13.97 -8.27 -22.37
C VAL A 585 -13.43 -8.25 -23.80
N GLU A 586 -14.17 -8.84 -24.75
CA GLU A 586 -13.79 -8.86 -26.17
C GLU A 586 -13.70 -7.44 -26.74
N ALA A 587 -14.65 -6.60 -26.34
CA ALA A 587 -14.76 -5.18 -26.64
C ALA A 587 -13.64 -4.31 -26.04
N GLY A 588 -12.80 -4.82 -25.14
CA GLY A 588 -11.71 -4.05 -24.55
C GLY A 588 -12.05 -3.28 -23.28
N GLN A 589 -13.31 -3.24 -22.87
CA GLN A 589 -13.78 -2.44 -21.74
C GLN A 589 -13.46 -3.09 -20.39
N ILE A 590 -13.41 -4.42 -20.34
CA ILE A 590 -13.02 -5.17 -19.16
C ILE A 590 -11.64 -5.80 -19.39
N ARG A 591 -10.75 -5.65 -18.40
CA ARG A 591 -9.50 -6.40 -18.32
C ARG A 591 -9.42 -7.14 -16.99
N PHE A 592 -8.84 -8.33 -17.04
CA PHE A 592 -8.66 -9.19 -15.87
C PHE A 592 -7.17 -9.49 -15.68
N VAL A 593 -6.71 -9.40 -14.44
CA VAL A 593 -5.35 -9.78 -14.03
C VAL A 593 -5.41 -10.48 -12.67
N THR A 594 -4.59 -11.50 -12.48
CA THR A 594 -4.40 -12.16 -11.18
C THR A 594 -3.03 -11.81 -10.61
N PHE A 595 -2.98 -11.39 -9.36
CA PHE A 595 -1.72 -11.06 -8.69
C PHE A 595 -1.01 -12.30 -8.14
N HIS A 596 0.26 -12.44 -8.51
CA HIS A 596 1.18 -13.43 -7.97
C HIS A 596 2.16 -12.75 -6.98
N GLN A 597 2.78 -13.51 -6.08
CA GLN A 597 3.74 -12.97 -5.10
C GLN A 597 4.93 -12.22 -5.73
N SER A 598 5.28 -12.57 -6.97
CA SER A 598 6.36 -11.93 -7.73
C SER A 598 5.90 -10.78 -8.61
N TYR A 599 4.59 -10.47 -8.66
CA TYR A 599 4.05 -9.42 -9.52
C TYR A 599 4.59 -8.07 -9.09
N SER A 600 5.08 -7.27 -10.04
CA SER A 600 5.74 -5.99 -9.74
C SER A 600 5.21 -4.84 -10.60
N TYR A 601 5.73 -3.64 -10.33
CA TYR A 601 5.45 -2.44 -11.10
C TYR A 601 5.73 -2.63 -12.60
N GLU A 602 6.82 -3.33 -12.91
CA GLU A 602 7.30 -3.59 -14.27
C GLU A 602 6.36 -4.45 -15.11
N ASP A 603 5.52 -5.27 -14.46
CA ASP A 603 4.50 -6.08 -15.12
C ASP A 603 3.15 -5.35 -15.20
N PHE A 604 2.81 -4.59 -14.16
CA PHE A 604 1.48 -3.98 -14.03
C PHE A 604 1.35 -2.62 -14.72
N VAL A 605 2.37 -1.78 -14.61
CA VAL A 605 2.35 -0.37 -15.03
C VAL A 605 3.22 -0.15 -16.26
N GLU A 606 4.54 -0.33 -16.12
CA GLU A 606 5.51 -0.31 -17.21
C GLU A 606 6.87 -0.84 -16.77
N GLY A 607 7.56 -1.57 -17.67
CA GLY A 607 8.85 -2.17 -17.39
C GLY A 607 9.72 -2.30 -18.64
N LEU A 608 11.03 -2.28 -18.46
CA LEU A 608 11.99 -2.42 -19.55
C LEU A 608 12.03 -3.87 -20.05
N ARG A 609 11.86 -4.07 -21.36
CA ARG A 609 11.97 -5.38 -22.01
C ARG A 609 13.09 -5.38 -23.05
N PRO A 610 13.86 -6.48 -23.17
CA PRO A 610 14.91 -6.60 -24.17
C PRO A 610 14.29 -6.77 -25.56
N VAL A 611 14.81 -6.02 -26.52
CA VAL A 611 14.50 -6.12 -27.94
C VAL A 611 15.79 -6.49 -28.67
N THR A 612 15.76 -7.56 -29.45
CA THR A 612 16.88 -7.99 -30.29
C THR A 612 16.81 -7.27 -31.63
N GLY A 613 17.90 -6.63 -32.03
CA GLY A 613 17.99 -5.99 -33.35
C GLY A 613 18.13 -7.05 -34.45
N GLU A 614 17.02 -7.49 -35.05
CA GLU A 614 17.06 -8.12 -36.38
C GLU A 614 16.87 -7.03 -37.44
N GLY A 615 17.99 -6.53 -37.95
CA GLY A 615 17.99 -5.44 -38.93
C GLY A 615 19.34 -5.16 -39.58
N ALA A 616 20.17 -6.19 -39.79
CA ALA A 616 21.42 -6.08 -40.55
C ALA A 616 21.55 -7.27 -41.53
N SER A 617 20.64 -7.35 -42.50
CA SER A 617 20.87 -8.11 -43.72
C SER A 617 20.67 -7.19 -44.92
N GLY A 618 21.75 -6.54 -45.35
CA GLY A 618 21.76 -5.73 -46.57
C GLY A 618 22.88 -4.69 -46.68
N SER A 619 24.15 -5.11 -46.63
CA SER A 619 25.29 -4.62 -47.44
C SER A 619 26.61 -4.95 -46.75
N GLU A 620 27.44 -5.76 -47.40
CA GLU A 620 28.74 -6.21 -46.91
C GLU A 620 29.78 -5.07 -46.84
N ALA A 621 30.53 -5.05 -45.72
CA ALA A 621 31.99 -4.87 -45.60
C ALA A 621 32.35 -3.96 -44.42
N ASP A 622 32.53 -4.54 -43.22
CA ASP A 622 33.86 -4.55 -42.59
C ASP A 622 33.87 -5.38 -41.29
N THR A 623 34.97 -6.12 -41.13
CA THR A 623 35.21 -7.11 -40.10
C THR A 623 35.62 -6.45 -38.79
N GLN A 624 34.85 -6.62 -37.70
CA GLN A 624 35.28 -7.00 -36.34
C GLN A 624 34.16 -6.78 -35.30
N GLY A 625 33.70 -7.88 -34.68
CA GLY A 625 32.98 -7.85 -33.39
C GLY A 625 31.45 -7.69 -33.45
N ALA A 626 30.73 -8.62 -34.08
CA ALA A 626 29.27 -8.69 -33.99
C ALA A 626 28.84 -9.18 -32.59
N GLY A 627 28.74 -8.28 -31.63
CA GLY A 627 27.99 -8.52 -30.40
C GLY A 627 26.50 -8.46 -30.71
N THR A 628 25.77 -9.55 -30.50
CA THR A 628 24.31 -9.58 -30.47
C THR A 628 23.81 -8.76 -29.28
N GLY A 629 23.76 -7.43 -29.45
CA GLY A 629 23.24 -6.51 -28.44
C GLY A 629 21.73 -6.56 -28.38
N PHE A 630 21.16 -6.58 -27.17
CA PHE A 630 19.74 -6.28 -26.94
C PHE A 630 19.62 -4.85 -26.43
N ARG A 631 18.60 -4.12 -26.88
CA ARG A 631 18.23 -2.81 -26.34
C ARG A 631 17.08 -3.00 -25.35
N LEU A 632 17.12 -2.30 -24.22
CA LEU A 632 16.00 -2.27 -23.30
C LEU A 632 15.05 -1.14 -23.71
N GLU A 633 13.78 -1.48 -23.94
CA GLU A 633 12.73 -0.52 -24.27
C GLU A 633 11.60 -0.59 -23.24
N PRO A 634 11.04 0.55 -22.80
CA PRO A 634 9.88 0.57 -21.92
C PRO A 634 8.68 -0.10 -22.60
N LYS A 635 8.18 -1.18 -22.00
CA LYS A 635 6.93 -1.83 -22.38
C LYS A 635 5.86 -1.51 -21.34
N ARG A 636 4.66 -1.20 -21.81
CA ARG A 636 3.52 -0.85 -20.97
C ARG A 636 2.92 -2.10 -20.33
N GLY A 637 2.41 -1.93 -19.13
CA GLY A 637 1.63 -2.93 -18.41
C GLY A 637 0.12 -2.68 -18.56
N ILE A 638 -0.65 -3.66 -18.13
CA ILE A 638 -2.11 -3.71 -18.29
C ILE A 638 -2.84 -2.48 -17.72
N PHE A 639 -2.34 -1.93 -16.60
CA PHE A 639 -2.95 -0.76 -15.96
C PHE A 639 -2.84 0.50 -16.83
N ARG A 640 -1.67 0.69 -17.44
CA ARG A 640 -1.42 1.82 -18.33
C ARG A 640 -2.22 1.70 -19.62
N GLU A 641 -2.30 0.50 -20.19
CA GLU A 641 -3.05 0.23 -21.42
C GLU A 641 -4.55 0.50 -21.25
N ILE A 642 -5.20 -0.06 -20.22
CA ILE A 642 -6.64 0.18 -20.01
C ILE A 642 -6.94 1.65 -19.66
N SER A 643 -6.03 2.33 -18.96
CA SER A 643 -6.17 3.75 -18.64
C SER A 643 -6.13 4.63 -19.90
N ALA A 644 -5.24 4.31 -20.84
CA ALA A 644 -5.17 5.02 -22.12
C ALA A 644 -6.45 4.83 -22.95
N LEU A 645 -6.99 3.62 -23.00
CA LEU A 645 -8.26 3.34 -23.67
C LEU A 645 -9.43 4.10 -23.04
N ALA A 646 -9.52 4.09 -21.71
CA ALA A 646 -10.55 4.80 -20.98
C ALA A 646 -10.45 6.33 -21.19
N GLU A 647 -9.24 6.89 -21.21
CA GLU A 647 -9.05 8.33 -21.48
C GLU A 647 -9.46 8.69 -22.91
N GLU A 648 -9.11 7.87 -23.91
CA GLU A 648 -9.48 8.14 -25.30
C GLU A 648 -10.99 8.05 -25.52
N ALA A 649 -11.65 7.03 -24.97
CA ALA A 649 -13.10 6.92 -24.97
C ALA A 649 -13.77 8.14 -24.29
N ARG A 650 -13.16 8.67 -23.22
CA ARG A 650 -13.66 9.88 -22.54
C ARG A 650 -13.52 11.12 -23.40
N LYS A 651 -12.40 11.31 -24.11
CA LYS A 651 -12.18 12.45 -25.01
C LYS A 651 -13.18 12.46 -26.17
N ASN A 652 -13.64 11.28 -26.59
CA ASN A 652 -14.60 11.11 -27.67
C ASN A 652 -16.07 11.07 -27.21
N ALA A 653 -16.33 11.20 -25.90
CA ALA A 653 -17.68 11.17 -25.34
C ALA A 653 -18.51 12.40 -25.76
N GLY A 654 -19.75 12.15 -26.19
CA GLY A 654 -20.67 13.19 -26.71
C GLY A 654 -20.81 13.26 -28.23
N ARG A 655 -20.11 12.39 -28.99
CA ARG A 655 -20.30 12.17 -30.43
C ARG A 655 -21.03 10.84 -30.64
N SER A 656 -22.35 10.83 -30.46
CA SER A 656 -23.13 9.57 -30.52
C SER A 656 -23.27 9.06 -31.96
N GLY A 657 -23.03 7.76 -32.12
CA GLY A 657 -22.95 7.05 -33.39
C GLY A 657 -21.49 6.81 -33.73
N GLY A 658 -20.90 5.72 -33.20
CA GLY A 658 -19.54 5.33 -33.54
C GLY A 658 -19.32 5.40 -35.05
N PHE A 659 -18.09 5.75 -35.47
CA PHE A 659 -17.80 6.01 -36.88
C PHE A 659 -18.32 4.89 -37.78
N ASP A 660 -19.14 5.22 -38.79
CA ASP A 660 -19.75 4.22 -39.66
C ASP A 660 -18.68 3.56 -40.55
N LEU A 661 -18.33 2.32 -40.19
CA LEU A 661 -17.40 1.47 -40.92
C LEU A 661 -18.09 0.66 -42.04
N THR A 662 -19.39 0.82 -42.25
CA THR A 662 -20.16 0.02 -43.22
C THR A 662 -19.62 0.23 -44.64
N GLY A 663 -19.25 -0.86 -45.31
CA GLY A 663 -18.75 -0.85 -46.68
C GLY A 663 -17.32 -0.32 -46.87
N ARG A 664 -16.63 0.07 -45.78
CA ARG A 664 -15.26 0.58 -45.82
C ARG A 664 -14.24 -0.54 -45.64
N GLN A 665 -13.17 -0.53 -46.42
CA GLN A 665 -12.03 -1.42 -46.20
C GLN A 665 -11.05 -0.82 -45.20
N ILE A 666 -10.34 -1.69 -44.46
CA ILE A 666 -9.39 -1.26 -43.43
C ILE A 666 -8.01 -1.77 -43.80
N PHE A 667 -7.11 -0.84 -44.10
CA PHE A 667 -5.74 -1.11 -44.48
C PHE A 667 -4.81 -0.87 -43.30
N LYS A 668 -3.84 -1.75 -43.10
CA LYS A 668 -2.67 -1.44 -42.28
C LYS A 668 -1.64 -0.75 -43.15
N MET A 669 -1.01 0.29 -42.59
CA MET A 669 0.10 0.96 -43.24
C MET A 669 1.25 1.31 -42.29
N SER A 670 2.51 1.27 -42.76
CA SER A 670 3.68 1.82 -42.06
C SER A 670 4.03 3.19 -42.62
N LEU A 671 4.37 4.15 -41.75
CA LEU A 671 4.92 5.45 -42.13
C LEU A 671 6.31 5.58 -41.50
N GLY A 672 7.35 5.28 -42.27
CA GLY A 672 8.72 5.20 -41.76
C GLY A 672 8.98 3.96 -40.90
N ARG A 673 10.26 3.65 -40.69
CA ARG A 673 10.71 2.73 -39.66
C ARG A 673 10.65 3.39 -38.29
N SER A 674 9.86 2.79 -37.40
CA SER A 674 9.69 3.21 -35.99
C SER A 674 11.04 3.47 -35.31
N GLY A 675 11.22 4.65 -34.72
CA GLY A 675 12.42 5.02 -33.97
C GLY A 675 13.64 5.46 -34.79
N SER A 676 13.61 5.34 -36.13
CA SER A 676 14.68 5.85 -37.02
C SER A 676 14.19 6.82 -38.10
N GLU A 677 12.91 6.76 -38.46
CA GLU A 677 12.31 7.57 -39.53
C GLU A 677 11.00 8.25 -39.09
N ASP A 678 10.88 8.60 -37.82
CA ASP A 678 9.64 9.21 -37.26
C ASP A 678 9.26 10.55 -37.93
N HIS A 679 10.23 11.26 -38.50
CA HIS A 679 10.00 12.47 -39.30
C HIS A 679 9.04 12.25 -40.49
N ILE A 680 8.98 11.02 -41.02
CA ILE A 680 8.07 10.66 -42.12
C ILE A 680 6.63 10.61 -41.63
N PHE A 681 6.42 10.04 -40.44
CA PHE A 681 5.13 10.04 -39.77
C PHE A 681 4.71 11.47 -39.42
N GLU A 682 5.59 12.27 -38.82
CA GLU A 682 5.28 13.66 -38.43
C GLU A 682 4.88 14.50 -39.65
N ALA A 683 5.64 14.43 -40.74
CA ALA A 683 5.32 15.13 -41.99
C ALA A 683 3.99 14.66 -42.61
N ALA A 684 3.65 13.37 -42.49
CA ALA A 684 2.39 12.81 -42.96
C ALA A 684 1.19 13.28 -42.11
N ILE A 685 1.37 13.39 -40.79
CA ILE A 685 0.36 13.98 -39.90
C ILE A 685 0.11 15.44 -40.26
N GLU A 686 1.17 16.26 -40.29
CA GLU A 686 1.07 17.69 -40.62
C GLU A 686 0.53 17.94 -42.03
N GLY A 687 0.97 17.12 -42.99
CA GLY A 687 0.59 17.24 -44.40
C GLY A 687 -0.73 16.56 -44.78
N ASN A 688 -1.41 15.89 -43.85
CA ASN A 688 -2.67 15.16 -44.10
C ASN A 688 -2.57 14.17 -45.28
N TYR A 689 -1.53 13.35 -45.28
CA TYR A 689 -1.33 12.34 -46.30
C TYR A 689 -0.77 11.04 -45.72
N VAL A 690 -0.90 9.98 -46.49
CA VAL A 690 -0.14 8.74 -46.30
C VAL A 690 0.82 8.54 -47.44
N ALA A 691 1.97 7.92 -47.17
CA ALA A 691 3.03 7.71 -48.15
C ALA A 691 3.54 6.27 -48.12
N LEU A 692 3.84 5.72 -49.30
CA LEU A 692 4.41 4.37 -49.45
C LEU A 692 5.85 4.45 -49.97
N GLY A 693 6.78 3.78 -49.27
CA GLY A 693 8.20 3.67 -49.63
C GLY A 693 8.53 2.45 -50.52
N TYR A 694 7.56 1.92 -51.24
CA TYR A 694 7.69 0.80 -52.19
C TYR A 694 7.09 1.22 -53.53
N GLY A 695 7.63 0.71 -54.63
CA GLY A 695 7.26 1.11 -55.99
C GLY A 695 8.29 1.98 -56.71
N GLY A 696 9.41 2.28 -56.03
CA GLY A 696 10.55 3.01 -56.58
C GLY A 696 10.20 4.42 -57.08
N ASP A 697 11.05 4.96 -57.95
CA ASP A 697 10.83 6.27 -58.57
C ASP A 697 9.91 6.20 -59.81
N VAL A 698 9.10 5.16 -59.91
CA VAL A 698 8.21 4.95 -61.05
C VAL A 698 6.88 5.65 -60.79
N ASP A 699 6.49 6.54 -61.68
CA ASP A 699 5.16 7.11 -61.65
C ASP A 699 4.10 6.09 -62.12
N TRP A 700 3.36 5.53 -61.17
CA TRP A 700 2.25 4.60 -61.42
C TRP A 700 0.91 5.28 -61.74
N SER A 701 0.87 6.61 -61.96
CA SER A 701 -0.38 7.34 -62.16
C SER A 701 -1.11 6.99 -63.46
N ASP A 702 -0.42 6.44 -64.46
CA ASP A 702 -1.03 6.07 -65.75
C ASP A 702 -2.13 4.99 -65.56
N PRO A 703 -3.33 5.17 -66.15
CA PRO A 703 -4.43 4.20 -66.06
C PRO A 703 -4.08 2.78 -66.54
N ARG A 704 -3.05 2.59 -67.38
CA ARG A 704 -2.59 1.25 -67.77
C ARG A 704 -2.19 0.38 -66.56
N TYR A 705 -1.81 1.01 -65.45
CA TYR A 705 -1.46 0.35 -64.20
C TYR A 705 -2.67 0.06 -63.29
N ASP A 706 -3.89 0.24 -63.79
CA ASP A 706 -5.11 -0.29 -63.17
C ASP A 706 -5.17 -1.83 -63.22
N ASP A 707 -4.31 -2.46 -64.02
CA ASP A 707 -4.16 -3.91 -64.10
C ASP A 707 -2.91 -4.40 -63.35
N TYR A 708 -3.08 -5.48 -62.57
CA TYR A 708 -2.01 -6.05 -61.74
C TYR A 708 -0.85 -6.56 -62.60
N GLN A 709 -1.18 -7.19 -63.74
CA GLN A 709 -0.18 -7.75 -64.64
C GLN A 709 0.67 -6.63 -65.27
N ALA A 710 0.08 -5.49 -65.61
CA ALA A 710 0.81 -4.33 -66.10
C ALA A 710 1.81 -3.74 -65.09
N ILE A 711 1.48 -3.73 -63.79
CA ILE A 711 2.44 -3.35 -62.73
C ILE A 711 3.55 -4.40 -62.62
N PHE A 712 3.19 -5.68 -62.63
CA PHE A 712 4.15 -6.78 -62.57
C PHE A 712 5.15 -6.76 -63.73
N ASP A 713 4.65 -6.69 -64.96
CA ASP A 713 5.47 -6.70 -66.17
C ASP A 713 6.44 -5.51 -66.14
N ARG A 714 5.94 -4.31 -65.81
CA ARG A 714 6.77 -3.10 -65.71
C ARG A 714 7.83 -3.21 -64.61
N TRP A 715 7.49 -3.73 -63.44
CA TRP A 715 8.48 -3.91 -62.37
C TRP A 715 9.52 -4.97 -62.75
N ASN A 716 9.10 -6.06 -63.39
CA ASN A 716 9.98 -7.12 -63.84
C ASN A 716 10.90 -6.70 -65.00
N GLU A 717 10.55 -5.66 -65.76
CA GLU A 717 11.47 -4.99 -66.69
C GLU A 717 12.59 -4.24 -65.95
N ILE A 718 12.27 -3.61 -64.81
CA ILE A 718 13.21 -2.83 -63.99
C ILE A 718 14.11 -3.77 -63.18
N GLU A 719 13.51 -4.81 -62.59
CA GLU A 719 14.16 -5.80 -61.75
C GLU A 719 13.83 -7.22 -62.26
N PRO A 720 14.60 -7.73 -63.24
CA PRO A 720 14.34 -9.02 -63.86
C PRO A 720 14.39 -10.20 -62.89
N GLY A 721 13.38 -11.08 -62.95
CA GLY A 721 13.27 -12.26 -62.09
C GLY A 721 12.39 -12.04 -60.86
N THR A 722 11.78 -10.85 -60.74
CA THR A 722 10.88 -10.53 -59.63
C THR A 722 9.63 -11.41 -59.66
N HIS A 723 9.18 -11.83 -58.47
CA HIS A 723 7.96 -12.63 -58.31
C HIS A 723 6.75 -11.73 -58.09
N GLY A 724 5.57 -12.16 -58.55
CA GLY A 724 4.33 -11.38 -58.45
C GLY A 724 3.97 -10.96 -57.02
N GLY A 725 4.41 -11.69 -56.00
CA GLY A 725 4.21 -11.35 -54.59
C GLY A 725 5.20 -10.34 -54.01
N SER A 726 6.12 -9.78 -54.80
CA SER A 726 7.08 -8.76 -54.35
C SER A 726 6.38 -7.57 -53.71
N GLY A 727 7.00 -6.97 -52.69
CA GLY A 727 6.48 -5.79 -52.00
C GLY A 727 6.24 -4.62 -52.94
N ASN A 728 7.15 -4.40 -53.90
CA ASN A 728 7.06 -3.33 -54.91
C ASN A 728 5.93 -3.53 -55.93
N ILE A 729 5.25 -4.68 -55.90
CA ILE A 729 4.15 -5.00 -56.80
C ILE A 729 2.87 -5.08 -55.99
N SER A 730 2.85 -5.98 -55.00
CA SER A 730 1.67 -6.25 -54.18
C SER A 730 1.27 -5.05 -53.31
N GLN A 731 2.21 -4.33 -52.70
CA GLN A 731 1.88 -3.20 -51.83
C GLN A 731 1.54 -1.94 -52.64
N VAL A 732 2.21 -1.74 -53.78
CA VAL A 732 1.87 -0.69 -54.74
C VAL A 732 0.47 -0.91 -55.27
N TRP A 733 0.11 -2.13 -55.67
CA TRP A 733 -1.25 -2.47 -56.07
C TRP A 733 -2.28 -2.16 -54.97
N ARG A 734 -1.97 -2.53 -53.70
CA ARG A 734 -2.88 -2.25 -52.58
C ARG A 734 -3.07 -0.75 -52.38
N PHE A 735 -1.99 0.00 -52.39
CA PHE A 735 -2.02 1.44 -52.17
C PHE A 735 -2.63 2.20 -53.35
N ARG A 736 -2.27 1.88 -54.59
CA ARG A 736 -2.74 2.55 -55.80
C ARG A 736 -4.15 2.12 -56.18
N CYS A 737 -4.42 0.82 -56.30
CA CYS A 737 -5.62 0.30 -56.96
C CYS A 737 -6.69 -0.19 -55.99
N SER A 738 -6.28 -0.85 -54.88
CA SER A 738 -7.24 -1.45 -53.94
C SER A 738 -7.82 -0.46 -52.96
N MET A 739 -7.06 0.56 -52.56
CA MET A 739 -7.44 1.56 -51.58
C MET A 739 -8.23 2.69 -52.24
N CYS A 740 -9.45 2.92 -51.77
CA CYS A 740 -10.39 3.89 -52.31
C CYS A 740 -10.65 5.04 -51.33
N GLU A 741 -11.22 6.13 -51.84
CA GLU A 741 -11.75 7.19 -50.97
C GLU A 741 -12.85 6.64 -50.07
N GLY A 742 -12.82 7.01 -48.79
CA GLY A 742 -13.67 6.47 -47.74
C GLY A 742 -13.09 5.24 -47.00
N ASP A 743 -12.04 4.60 -47.52
CA ASP A 743 -11.38 3.52 -46.78
C ASP A 743 -10.61 4.04 -45.55
N ILE A 744 -10.36 3.15 -44.60
CA ILE A 744 -9.67 3.45 -43.35
C ILE A 744 -8.24 2.94 -43.41
N VAL A 745 -7.30 3.76 -42.99
CA VAL A 745 -5.89 3.41 -42.86
C VAL A 745 -5.47 3.45 -41.39
N VAL A 746 -4.91 2.34 -40.91
CA VAL A 746 -4.35 2.20 -39.56
C VAL A 746 -2.83 2.24 -39.67
N VAL A 747 -2.22 3.30 -39.13
CA VAL A 747 -0.77 3.49 -39.15
C VAL A 747 -0.14 2.74 -37.98
N SER A 748 0.72 1.78 -38.28
CA SER A 748 1.40 0.96 -37.27
C SER A 748 2.59 1.66 -36.62
N GLU A 749 2.86 1.31 -35.37
CA GLU A 749 4.16 1.51 -34.70
C GLU A 749 4.70 0.12 -34.35
N GLY A 750 5.56 -0.42 -35.21
CA GLY A 750 5.95 -1.82 -35.14
C GLY A 750 4.78 -2.78 -35.39
N ASN A 751 4.86 -4.01 -34.87
CA ASN A 751 3.89 -5.07 -35.18
C ASN A 751 2.74 -5.20 -34.16
N SER A 752 2.91 -4.65 -32.96
CA SER A 752 1.97 -4.82 -31.85
C SER A 752 1.20 -3.56 -31.50
N ARG A 753 1.49 -2.41 -32.14
CA ARG A 753 0.87 -1.12 -31.82
C ARG A 753 0.49 -0.32 -33.07
N PHE A 754 -0.42 0.63 -32.90
CA PHE A 754 -0.79 1.62 -33.92
C PHE A 754 -0.75 3.03 -33.34
N ARG A 755 -0.38 4.01 -34.18
CA ARG A 755 -0.10 5.40 -33.78
C ARG A 755 -0.96 6.44 -34.51
N ALA A 756 -1.76 6.04 -35.49
CA ALA A 756 -2.79 6.89 -36.07
C ALA A 756 -3.84 6.06 -36.83
N ILE A 757 -5.03 6.61 -37.00
CA ILE A 757 -6.08 6.11 -37.87
C ILE A 757 -6.61 7.28 -38.70
N GLY A 758 -6.72 7.07 -40.01
CA GLY A 758 -7.22 8.08 -40.94
C GLY A 758 -8.19 7.50 -41.96
N GLU A 759 -8.96 8.39 -42.58
CA GLU A 759 -9.83 8.11 -43.71
C GLU A 759 -9.18 8.62 -44.99
N ILE A 760 -9.16 7.80 -46.04
CA ILE A 760 -8.65 8.21 -47.35
C ILE A 760 -9.64 9.20 -47.98
N VAL A 761 -9.17 10.39 -48.36
CA VAL A 761 -10.01 11.47 -48.91
C VAL A 761 -9.56 11.96 -50.29
N GLY A 762 -8.59 11.28 -50.91
CA GLY A 762 -8.16 11.62 -52.26
C GLY A 762 -7.52 10.46 -53.02
N PRO A 763 -7.35 10.63 -54.34
CA PRO A 763 -6.79 9.62 -55.21
C PRO A 763 -5.27 9.44 -54.96
N TYR A 764 -4.73 8.37 -55.54
CA TYR A 764 -3.28 8.19 -55.65
C TYR A 764 -2.65 9.36 -56.41
N ARG A 765 -1.51 9.85 -55.90
CA ARG A 765 -0.65 10.82 -56.58
C ARG A 765 0.81 10.41 -56.44
N PHE A 766 1.61 10.77 -57.43
CA PHE A 766 3.06 10.62 -57.41
C PHE A 766 3.72 11.99 -57.28
N ASP A 767 4.69 12.13 -56.37
CA ASP A 767 5.42 13.38 -56.13
C ASP A 767 6.93 13.13 -56.06
N ALA A 768 7.62 13.31 -57.18
CA ALA A 768 9.06 13.11 -57.30
C ALA A 768 9.82 14.32 -56.74
N THR A 769 9.87 14.44 -55.41
CA THR A 769 10.54 15.58 -54.76
C THR A 769 12.07 15.48 -54.74
N GLY A 770 12.69 14.37 -55.17
CA GLY A 770 14.16 14.21 -55.21
C GLY A 770 14.84 14.15 -53.83
N GLU A 771 14.12 14.49 -52.76
CA GLU A 771 14.57 14.52 -51.36
C GLU A 771 13.93 13.39 -50.51
N ARG A 772 13.02 12.57 -51.05
CA ARG A 772 12.24 11.57 -50.30
C ARG A 772 12.20 10.20 -50.99
N ASP A 773 12.45 9.14 -50.23
CA ASP A 773 12.25 7.73 -50.68
C ASP A 773 10.75 7.30 -50.69
N TYR A 774 9.82 8.24 -50.49
CA TYR A 774 8.37 8.01 -50.33
C TYR A 774 7.56 8.86 -51.32
N ASN A 775 7.64 8.51 -52.60
CA ASN A 775 7.06 9.29 -53.70
C ASN A 775 5.56 9.01 -53.96
N HIS A 776 5.01 7.96 -53.35
CA HIS A 776 3.64 7.50 -53.59
C HIS A 776 2.71 7.96 -52.48
N LEU A 777 1.73 8.82 -52.78
CA LEU A 777 0.94 9.53 -51.77
C LEU A 777 -0.56 9.38 -51.97
N ARG A 778 -1.31 9.45 -50.87
CA ARG A 778 -2.78 9.66 -50.86
C ARG A 778 -3.15 10.65 -49.77
N ALA A 779 -4.14 11.50 -50.05
CA ALA A 779 -4.67 12.43 -49.06
C ALA A 779 -5.48 11.69 -48.00
N VAL A 780 -5.32 12.07 -46.74
CA VAL A 780 -5.96 11.42 -45.59
C VAL A 780 -6.50 12.46 -44.63
N ARG A 781 -7.72 12.25 -44.16
CA ARG A 781 -8.28 12.94 -43.01
C ARG A 781 -7.99 12.10 -41.76
N TRP A 782 -7.13 12.60 -40.88
CA TRP A 782 -6.83 11.92 -39.63
C TRP A 782 -8.06 11.91 -38.72
N LEU A 783 -8.51 10.71 -38.37
CA LEU A 783 -9.66 10.47 -37.50
C LEU A 783 -9.23 10.32 -36.04
N LEU A 784 -8.07 9.69 -35.82
CA LEU A 784 -7.48 9.48 -34.50
C LEU A 784 -5.96 9.59 -34.61
N VAL A 785 -5.37 10.47 -33.81
CA VAL A 785 -3.94 10.51 -33.53
C VAL A 785 -3.82 10.53 -32.02
N PRO A 786 -3.69 9.36 -31.37
CA PRO A 786 -3.67 9.32 -29.92
C PRO A 786 -2.37 9.96 -29.42
N ASP A 787 -2.44 10.61 -28.25
CA ASP A 787 -1.24 11.16 -27.58
C ASP A 787 -0.16 10.08 -27.37
N GLU A 788 -0.61 8.82 -27.28
CA GLU A 788 0.21 7.64 -27.13
C GLU A 788 -0.29 6.50 -28.01
N SER A 789 0.61 5.75 -28.66
CA SER A 789 0.22 4.61 -29.50
C SER A 789 -0.54 3.53 -28.72
N LEU A 790 -1.52 2.90 -29.36
CA LEU A 790 -2.42 1.93 -28.72
C LEU A 790 -2.11 0.49 -29.17
N PRO A 791 -2.39 -0.53 -28.32
CA PRO A 791 -2.17 -1.93 -28.70
C PRO A 791 -3.04 -2.36 -29.88
N VAL A 792 -2.46 -3.11 -30.83
CA VAL A 792 -3.19 -3.63 -32.02
C VAL A 792 -4.38 -4.50 -31.61
N GLU A 793 -4.25 -5.29 -30.55
CA GLU A 793 -5.32 -6.13 -30.00
C GLU A 793 -6.59 -5.37 -29.59
N THR A 794 -6.51 -4.04 -29.46
CA THR A 794 -7.66 -3.16 -29.26
C THR A 794 -8.60 -3.20 -30.46
N ILE A 795 -8.05 -3.25 -31.68
CA ILE A 795 -8.81 -3.11 -32.93
C ILE A 795 -8.70 -4.34 -33.85
N TYR A 796 -7.76 -5.26 -33.58
CA TYR A 796 -7.47 -6.39 -34.45
C TYR A 796 -6.95 -7.60 -33.66
N SER A 797 -7.53 -8.79 -33.87
CA SER A 797 -7.27 -9.98 -33.04
C SER A 797 -5.92 -10.69 -33.29
N LYS A 798 -5.03 -10.11 -34.10
CA LYS A 798 -3.67 -10.62 -34.36
C LYS A 798 -2.67 -9.47 -34.41
N ASN A 799 -1.38 -9.75 -34.23
CA ASN A 799 -0.35 -8.76 -34.53
C ASN A 799 -0.29 -8.43 -36.03
N PHE A 800 0.14 -7.22 -36.35
CA PHE A 800 0.47 -6.84 -37.71
C PHE A 800 1.71 -7.59 -38.21
N THR A 801 1.73 -7.85 -39.52
CA THR A 801 2.93 -8.34 -40.21
C THR A 801 3.85 -7.18 -40.58
N MET A 802 5.12 -7.50 -40.89
CA MET A 802 6.14 -6.52 -41.30
C MET A 802 5.87 -5.85 -42.65
N GLN A 803 4.86 -6.27 -43.40
CA GLN A 803 4.50 -5.62 -44.66
C GLN A 803 4.01 -4.19 -44.40
N SER A 804 4.44 -3.25 -45.25
CA SER A 804 4.16 -1.83 -45.08
C SER A 804 2.76 -1.43 -45.49
N CYS A 805 2.10 -2.07 -46.45
CA CYS A 805 0.72 -1.76 -46.82
C CYS A 805 -0.05 -3.03 -47.23
N TYR A 806 -1.13 -3.37 -46.51
CA TYR A 806 -2.02 -4.48 -46.85
C TYR A 806 -3.41 -4.34 -46.22
N LEU A 807 -4.37 -5.09 -46.77
CA LEU A 807 -5.75 -5.14 -46.29
C LEU A 807 -5.84 -6.03 -45.03
N LEU A 808 -6.43 -5.50 -43.95
CA LEU A 808 -6.73 -6.29 -42.76
C LEU A 808 -7.85 -7.29 -43.04
N LYS A 809 -7.78 -8.48 -42.41
CA LYS A 809 -8.83 -9.48 -42.56
C LYS A 809 -10.05 -9.05 -41.77
N ASP A 810 -11.17 -8.84 -42.47
CA ASP A 810 -12.40 -8.28 -41.90
C ASP A 810 -12.89 -9.03 -40.65
N ASN A 811 -12.82 -10.36 -40.67
CA ASN A 811 -13.24 -11.23 -39.56
C ASN A 811 -12.32 -11.18 -38.32
N LEU A 812 -11.16 -10.53 -38.42
CA LEU A 812 -10.24 -10.32 -37.31
C LEU A 812 -10.29 -8.87 -36.80
N VAL A 813 -11.02 -7.98 -37.46
CA VAL A 813 -11.21 -6.59 -37.03
C VAL A 813 -12.29 -6.51 -35.97
N LYS A 814 -11.96 -5.90 -34.84
CA LYS A 814 -12.92 -5.59 -33.77
C LYS A 814 -13.68 -4.31 -34.12
N LYS A 815 -14.62 -4.40 -35.07
CA LYS A 815 -15.29 -3.24 -35.68
C LYS A 815 -15.95 -2.31 -34.66
N GLU A 816 -16.59 -2.88 -33.63
CA GLU A 816 -17.20 -2.06 -32.58
C GLU A 816 -16.18 -1.30 -31.74
N ALA A 817 -15.05 -1.93 -31.40
CA ALA A 817 -13.97 -1.26 -30.68
C ALA A 817 -13.31 -0.18 -31.53
N LEU A 818 -13.09 -0.45 -32.82
CA LEU A 818 -12.57 0.52 -33.77
C LEU A 818 -13.51 1.71 -33.96
N ALA A 819 -14.81 1.46 -34.20
CA ALA A 819 -15.81 2.51 -34.40
C ALA A 819 -15.94 3.45 -33.19
N ARG A 820 -15.73 2.94 -31.97
CA ARG A 820 -15.74 3.72 -30.71
C ARG A 820 -14.52 4.61 -30.51
N LEU A 821 -13.37 4.22 -31.05
CA LEU A 821 -12.16 5.03 -31.00
C LEU A 821 -12.18 6.21 -32.00
N LEU A 822 -13.10 6.19 -32.96
CA LEU A 822 -13.17 7.17 -34.05
C LEU A 822 -14.30 8.18 -33.81
N PRO A 823 -14.13 9.44 -34.27
CA PRO A 823 -15.12 10.49 -34.10
C PRO A 823 -16.43 10.15 -34.82
N GLY A 824 -17.54 10.08 -34.08
CA GLY A 824 -18.89 9.83 -34.62
C GLY A 824 -19.47 10.98 -35.44
N GLY A 825 -20.59 10.72 -36.13
CA GLY A 825 -21.33 11.72 -36.91
C GLY A 825 -21.96 12.82 -36.04
N GLU A 826 -22.13 14.02 -36.61
CA GLU A 826 -22.77 15.15 -35.95
C GLU A 826 -24.30 14.94 -35.86
N ASP A 827 -24.80 14.26 -34.81
CA ASP A 827 -26.11 14.59 -34.21
C ASP A 827 -26.47 13.88 -32.87
N VAL A 828 -26.96 14.73 -31.93
CA VAL A 828 -27.86 14.51 -30.76
C VAL A 828 -27.39 13.83 -29.44
N ARG A 829 -27.32 14.68 -28.37
CA ARG A 829 -27.28 14.48 -26.89
C ARG A 829 -25.94 14.09 -26.23
N PRO A 830 -25.65 14.62 -25.02
CA PRO A 830 -24.45 14.23 -24.28
C PRO A 830 -24.57 12.77 -23.81
N ALA A 831 -24.02 11.84 -24.59
CA ALA A 831 -23.83 10.46 -24.15
C ALA A 831 -22.72 10.44 -23.09
N ARG A 832 -22.98 9.73 -21.97
CA ARG A 832 -21.98 9.46 -20.93
C ARG A 832 -20.80 8.72 -21.58
N PRO A 833 -19.53 9.02 -21.22
CA PRO A 833 -18.39 8.25 -21.73
C PRO A 833 -18.57 6.77 -21.43
N ASP A 834 -18.09 5.89 -22.31
CA ASP A 834 -18.03 4.46 -22.03
C ASP A 834 -17.23 4.22 -20.74
N GLN A 835 -17.72 3.33 -19.90
CA GLN A 835 -17.05 2.96 -18.66
C GLN A 835 -16.17 1.72 -18.90
N PHE A 836 -15.05 1.65 -18.16
CA PHE A 836 -14.03 0.60 -18.24
C PHE A 836 -13.82 -0.01 -16.87
N VAL A 837 -13.51 -1.31 -16.80
CA VAL A 837 -13.28 -2.02 -15.53
C VAL A 837 -12.00 -2.82 -15.59
N LEU A 838 -11.11 -2.60 -14.61
CA LEU A 838 -9.97 -3.46 -14.35
C LEU A 838 -10.26 -4.36 -13.15
N ILE A 839 -10.28 -5.67 -13.38
CA ILE A 839 -10.43 -6.68 -12.34
C ILE A 839 -9.05 -7.18 -11.92
N ILE A 840 -8.77 -7.08 -10.62
CA ILE A 840 -7.52 -7.53 -9.99
C ILE A 840 -7.85 -8.66 -9.01
N ASP A 841 -7.68 -9.88 -9.47
CA ASP A 841 -7.93 -11.07 -8.69
C ASP A 841 -6.77 -11.35 -7.75
N GLU A 842 -7.08 -11.86 -6.54
CA GLU A 842 -6.10 -12.14 -5.49
C GLU A 842 -5.22 -10.93 -5.14
N ILE A 843 -5.85 -9.76 -4.99
CA ILE A 843 -5.15 -8.47 -4.89
C ILE A 843 -4.15 -8.43 -3.73
N ASN A 844 -4.40 -9.18 -2.65
CA ASN A 844 -3.51 -9.27 -1.51
C ASN A 844 -2.23 -10.06 -1.83
N ARG A 845 -2.23 -11.02 -2.76
CA ARG A 845 -1.07 -11.91 -3.05
C ARG A 845 0.18 -11.18 -3.52
N ALA A 846 0.09 -9.93 -3.96
CA ALA A 846 1.24 -9.09 -4.27
C ALA A 846 1.37 -7.90 -3.30
N ASN A 847 2.58 -7.35 -3.18
CA ASN A 847 2.76 -6.08 -2.47
C ASN A 847 2.20 -4.93 -3.32
N ILE A 848 0.93 -4.58 -3.09
CA ILE A 848 0.20 -3.60 -3.89
C ILE A 848 0.90 -2.24 -3.91
N SER A 849 1.48 -1.78 -2.79
CA SER A 849 2.23 -0.51 -2.73
C SER A 849 3.45 -0.53 -3.68
N LYS A 850 4.11 -1.68 -3.83
CA LYS A 850 5.18 -1.86 -4.82
C LYS A 850 4.64 -1.97 -6.24
N VAL A 851 3.51 -2.65 -6.45
CA VAL A 851 2.91 -2.86 -7.79
C VAL A 851 2.39 -1.55 -8.38
N PHE A 852 1.71 -0.72 -7.59
CA PHE A 852 1.24 0.60 -8.05
C PHE A 852 2.30 1.70 -7.94
N GLY A 853 3.31 1.52 -7.08
CA GLY A 853 4.35 2.52 -6.84
C GLY A 853 3.76 3.86 -6.40
N GLU A 854 4.21 4.95 -7.03
CA GLU A 854 3.71 6.30 -6.78
C GLU A 854 2.28 6.54 -7.33
N LEU A 855 1.80 5.68 -8.23
CA LEU A 855 0.50 5.81 -8.88
C LEU A 855 -0.67 5.44 -7.96
N ILE A 856 -0.39 4.90 -6.77
CA ILE A 856 -1.39 4.66 -5.73
C ILE A 856 -2.21 5.93 -5.43
N THR A 857 -1.60 7.11 -5.52
CA THR A 857 -2.27 8.40 -5.32
C THR A 857 -3.32 8.69 -6.39
N LEU A 858 -3.10 8.24 -7.63
CA LEU A 858 -4.02 8.44 -8.75
C LEU A 858 -5.28 7.58 -8.65
N LEU A 859 -5.31 6.61 -7.74
CA LEU A 859 -6.50 5.80 -7.51
C LEU A 859 -7.60 6.59 -6.81
N GLU A 860 -7.27 7.64 -6.06
CA GLU A 860 -8.24 8.49 -5.37
C GLU A 860 -9.24 9.11 -6.36
N PRO A 861 -10.57 9.00 -6.13
CA PRO A 861 -11.57 9.47 -7.08
C PRO A 861 -11.45 10.95 -7.44
N ASP A 862 -11.01 11.82 -6.52
CA ASP A 862 -10.84 13.26 -6.78
C ASP A 862 -9.59 13.58 -7.60
N LYS A 863 -8.59 12.68 -7.63
CA LYS A 863 -7.31 12.84 -8.33
C LYS A 863 -7.33 12.39 -9.79
N ARG A 864 -8.42 11.77 -10.22
CA ARG A 864 -8.58 11.25 -11.59
C ARG A 864 -8.86 12.35 -12.60
N ILE A 865 -8.47 12.11 -13.85
CA ILE A 865 -8.79 13.01 -14.95
C ILE A 865 -10.31 13.04 -15.13
N GLY A 866 -10.90 14.25 -15.15
CA GLY A 866 -12.35 14.45 -15.18
C GLY A 866 -12.99 14.61 -13.80
N ALA A 867 -12.21 14.53 -12.71
CA ALA A 867 -12.65 14.84 -11.34
C ALA A 867 -12.25 16.25 -10.90
N ARG A 868 -12.49 16.59 -9.63
CA ARG A 868 -12.28 17.95 -9.08
C ARG A 868 -10.81 18.39 -9.02
N ASN A 869 -9.89 17.48 -8.70
CA ASN A 869 -8.48 17.78 -8.42
C ASN A 869 -7.53 16.87 -9.23
N PRO A 870 -7.58 16.87 -10.59
CA PRO A 870 -6.83 15.93 -11.41
C PRO A 870 -5.31 16.08 -11.21
N ILE A 871 -4.62 14.95 -10.99
CA ILE A 871 -3.16 14.88 -10.87
C ILE A 871 -2.60 14.04 -12.01
N ARG A 872 -1.43 14.45 -12.55
CA ARG A 872 -0.59 13.67 -13.47
C ARG A 872 0.77 13.42 -12.84
N LEU A 873 1.29 12.20 -12.94
CA LEU A 873 2.60 11.80 -12.42
C LEU A 873 3.51 11.37 -13.58
N LYS A 874 4.82 11.55 -13.42
CA LYS A 874 5.80 11.21 -14.44
C LYS A 874 6.31 9.78 -14.23
N LEU A 875 6.09 8.89 -15.19
CA LEU A 875 6.48 7.49 -15.08
C LEU A 875 8.02 7.32 -15.12
N PRO A 876 8.59 6.38 -14.35
CA PRO A 876 10.03 6.26 -14.14
C PRO A 876 10.81 5.64 -15.30
N TYR A 877 10.22 4.76 -16.12
CA TYR A 877 10.93 4.11 -17.23
C TYR A 877 10.73 4.85 -18.55
N SER A 878 9.48 5.20 -18.89
CA SER A 878 9.19 5.94 -20.13
C SER A 878 9.46 7.44 -20.00
N GLY A 879 9.29 8.01 -18.80
CA GLY A 879 9.32 9.45 -18.60
C GLY A 879 8.01 10.16 -18.98
N ASP A 880 6.98 9.42 -19.36
CA ASP A 880 5.70 9.98 -19.82
C ASP A 880 4.86 10.50 -18.65
N MET A 881 4.02 11.51 -18.91
CA MET A 881 3.04 11.99 -17.92
C MET A 881 1.80 11.11 -17.96
N PHE A 882 1.47 10.46 -16.84
CA PHE A 882 0.38 9.52 -16.70
C PHE A 882 -0.66 9.97 -15.68
N ALA A 883 -1.93 9.71 -15.96
CA ALA A 883 -3.01 9.86 -15.00
C ALA A 883 -4.13 8.84 -15.25
N VAL A 884 -4.94 8.62 -14.22
CA VAL A 884 -6.05 7.65 -14.26
C VAL A 884 -7.34 8.41 -14.59
N PRO A 885 -8.12 8.01 -15.61
CA PRO A 885 -9.37 8.69 -15.94
C PRO A 885 -10.54 8.25 -15.04
N ASN A 886 -11.52 9.11 -14.85
CA ASN A 886 -12.65 8.87 -13.93
C ASN A 886 -13.70 7.85 -14.44
N ASN A 887 -13.64 7.44 -15.71
CA ASN A 887 -14.44 6.38 -16.30
C ASN A 887 -13.75 5.00 -16.27
N LEU A 888 -12.58 4.88 -15.64
CA LEU A 888 -11.99 3.59 -15.29
C LEU A 888 -12.41 3.22 -13.86
N HIS A 889 -12.90 2.00 -13.67
CA HIS A 889 -13.25 1.41 -12.37
C HIS A 889 -12.30 0.25 -12.06
N ILE A 890 -12.07 -0.02 -10.79
CA ILE A 890 -11.18 -1.10 -10.34
C ILE A 890 -11.96 -1.99 -9.37
N ILE A 891 -11.99 -3.29 -9.65
CA ILE A 891 -12.57 -4.30 -8.76
C ILE A 891 -11.47 -5.28 -8.35
N GLY A 892 -11.13 -5.33 -7.08
CA GLY A 892 -10.25 -6.32 -6.49
C GLY A 892 -11.01 -7.48 -5.87
N THR A 893 -10.44 -8.69 -5.87
CA THR A 893 -10.92 -9.80 -5.03
C THR A 893 -9.85 -10.17 -4.00
N MET A 894 -10.27 -10.61 -2.81
CA MET A 894 -9.37 -11.03 -1.76
C MET A 894 -9.94 -12.24 -0.99
N ASN A 895 -9.14 -13.29 -0.85
CA ASN A 895 -9.42 -14.36 0.12
C ASN A 895 -8.88 -13.96 1.48
N THR A 896 -9.71 -14.06 2.52
CA THR A 896 -9.31 -13.71 3.89
C THR A 896 -8.68 -14.85 4.67
N ALA A 897 -8.88 -16.11 4.23
CA ALA A 897 -8.24 -17.29 4.81
C ALA A 897 -6.70 -17.30 4.59
N ASP A 898 -6.20 -16.61 3.55
CA ASP A 898 -4.78 -16.61 3.22
C ASP A 898 -3.96 -15.70 4.17
N ARG A 899 -3.66 -16.19 5.38
CA ARG A 899 -2.87 -15.48 6.41
C ARG A 899 -1.38 -15.29 6.07
N SER A 900 -0.87 -15.95 5.02
CA SER A 900 0.54 -15.89 4.58
C SER A 900 0.89 -14.63 3.75
N ILE A 901 -0.07 -13.71 3.61
CA ILE A 901 -0.04 -12.62 2.66
C ILE A 901 -0.04 -11.26 3.40
N ALA A 902 0.66 -10.27 2.85
CA ALA A 902 0.79 -8.93 3.43
C ALA A 902 -0.60 -8.32 3.74
N LEU A 903 -0.79 -7.87 4.98
CA LEU A 903 -1.93 -7.03 5.36
C LEU A 903 -1.97 -5.81 4.42
N LEU A 904 -3.12 -5.58 3.77
CA LEU A 904 -3.34 -4.41 2.92
C LEU A 904 -3.01 -3.13 3.71
N ASP A 905 -2.11 -2.33 3.16
CA ASP A 905 -1.69 -1.05 3.75
C ASP A 905 -2.91 -0.15 4.01
N THR A 906 -2.91 0.53 5.15
CA THR A 906 -3.85 1.62 5.49
C THR A 906 -4.03 2.62 4.35
N ALA A 907 -2.97 2.88 3.59
CA ALA A 907 -2.99 3.77 2.44
C ALA A 907 -3.89 3.27 1.30
N LEU A 908 -3.98 1.95 1.10
CA LEU A 908 -4.90 1.33 0.14
C LEU A 908 -6.31 1.23 0.72
N ARG A 909 -6.43 0.95 2.03
CA ARG A 909 -7.74 0.85 2.68
C ARG A 909 -8.59 2.13 2.55
N ARG A 910 -7.97 3.31 2.54
CA ARG A 910 -8.67 4.59 2.29
C ARG A 910 -9.06 4.86 0.82
N ARG A 911 -8.52 4.08 -0.14
CA ARG A 911 -8.69 4.30 -1.59
C ARG A 911 -9.62 3.30 -2.25
N PHE A 912 -9.96 2.23 -1.55
CA PHE A 912 -10.90 1.21 -1.97
C PHE A 912 -12.05 1.13 -0.96
N SER A 913 -13.26 0.91 -1.47
CA SER A 913 -14.39 0.43 -0.67
C SER A 913 -14.27 -1.08 -0.49
N PHE A 914 -14.56 -1.59 0.70
CA PHE A 914 -14.43 -3.02 1.01
C PHE A 914 -15.82 -3.58 1.23
N LYS A 915 -16.20 -4.57 0.42
CA LYS A 915 -17.48 -5.27 0.53
C LYS A 915 -17.22 -6.72 0.90
N GLU A 916 -17.66 -7.09 2.09
CA GLU A 916 -17.54 -8.44 2.64
C GLU A 916 -18.56 -9.37 1.97
N LEU A 917 -18.11 -10.56 1.58
CA LEU A 917 -18.93 -11.64 1.07
C LEU A 917 -18.74 -12.86 1.98
N MET A 918 -19.69 -13.04 2.89
CA MET A 918 -19.75 -14.18 3.79
C MET A 918 -20.51 -15.35 3.15
N PRO A 919 -20.35 -16.59 3.65
CA PRO A 919 -21.18 -17.71 3.24
C PRO A 919 -22.66 -17.40 3.43
N ASP A 920 -23.46 -17.87 2.48
CA ASP A 920 -24.92 -17.65 2.45
C ASP A 920 -25.58 -19.00 2.17
N PRO A 921 -25.92 -19.76 3.23
CA PRO A 921 -26.52 -21.07 3.09
C PRO A 921 -27.86 -21.05 2.37
N GLU A 922 -28.59 -19.94 2.39
CA GLU A 922 -29.94 -19.86 1.82
C GLU A 922 -29.94 -20.00 0.29
N VAL A 923 -28.81 -19.72 -0.36
CA VAL A 923 -28.60 -19.93 -1.81
C VAL A 923 -28.63 -21.42 -2.18
N LEU A 924 -28.48 -22.33 -1.20
CA LEU A 924 -28.44 -23.77 -1.42
C LEU A 924 -29.80 -24.48 -1.37
N LYS A 925 -30.92 -23.75 -1.25
CA LYS A 925 -32.27 -24.34 -1.20
C LYS A 925 -32.56 -25.24 -2.41
N ASP A 926 -32.37 -24.71 -3.62
CA ASP A 926 -32.63 -25.47 -4.85
C ASP A 926 -31.72 -26.71 -4.96
N ALA A 927 -30.46 -26.58 -4.54
CA ALA A 927 -29.52 -27.71 -4.52
C ALA A 927 -29.91 -28.75 -3.45
N SER A 928 -30.44 -28.30 -2.31
CA SER A 928 -30.92 -29.19 -1.25
C SER A 928 -32.11 -30.03 -1.73
N ASP A 929 -33.07 -29.39 -2.38
CA ASP A 929 -34.27 -30.06 -2.91
C ASP A 929 -33.91 -31.10 -3.98
N VAL A 930 -32.94 -30.79 -4.84
CA VAL A 930 -32.52 -31.67 -5.94
C VAL A 930 -31.66 -32.83 -5.46
N THR A 931 -30.78 -32.60 -4.48
CA THR A 931 -29.85 -33.63 -3.96
C THR A 931 -30.49 -34.53 -2.90
N GLY A 932 -31.56 -34.06 -2.23
CA GLY A 932 -32.19 -34.76 -1.11
C GLY A 932 -31.40 -34.66 0.20
N ILE A 933 -30.38 -33.80 0.26
CA ILE A 933 -29.58 -33.50 1.45
C ILE A 933 -29.85 -32.06 1.86
N ASP A 934 -30.05 -31.80 3.16
CA ASP A 934 -30.22 -30.42 3.66
C ASP A 934 -28.88 -29.68 3.65
N LEU A 935 -28.52 -29.10 2.51
CA LEU A 935 -27.26 -28.39 2.32
C LEU A 935 -27.25 -27.05 3.06
N VAL A 936 -28.42 -26.48 3.35
CA VAL A 936 -28.56 -25.27 4.15
C VAL A 936 -28.10 -25.55 5.59
N ALA A 937 -28.64 -26.60 6.20
CA ALA A 937 -28.28 -27.01 7.54
C ALA A 937 -26.84 -27.55 7.61
N LEU A 938 -26.40 -28.34 6.62
CA LEU A 938 -25.02 -28.79 6.47
C LEU A 938 -24.02 -27.63 6.50
N LEU A 939 -24.17 -26.65 5.62
CA LEU A 939 -23.22 -25.55 5.53
C LEU A 939 -23.24 -24.67 6.78
N ARG A 940 -24.44 -24.41 7.34
CA ARG A 940 -24.59 -23.62 8.57
C ARG A 940 -23.89 -24.27 9.75
N THR A 941 -24.12 -25.57 9.95
CA THR A 941 -23.52 -26.33 11.06
C THR A 941 -22.02 -26.51 10.87
N LEU A 942 -21.53 -26.80 9.66
CA LEU A 942 -20.09 -26.82 9.36
C LEU A 942 -19.43 -25.47 9.70
N ASN A 943 -20.00 -24.37 9.24
CA ASN A 943 -19.43 -23.03 9.45
C ASN A 943 -19.49 -22.58 10.91
N GLN A 944 -20.52 -22.94 11.66
CA GLN A 944 -20.58 -22.71 13.10
C GLN A 944 -19.45 -23.44 13.84
N ARG A 945 -19.21 -24.71 13.48
CA ARG A 945 -18.13 -25.52 14.09
C ARG A 945 -16.75 -25.00 13.71
N ILE A 946 -16.55 -24.59 12.45
CA ILE A 946 -15.29 -24.00 11.98
C ILE A 946 -15.03 -22.66 12.67
N GLU A 947 -16.04 -21.78 12.77
CA GLU A 947 -15.89 -20.48 13.41
C GLU A 947 -15.54 -20.61 14.90
N PHE A 948 -16.13 -21.59 15.58
CA PHE A 948 -15.82 -21.90 16.98
C PHE A 948 -14.40 -22.46 17.17
N LEU A 949 -13.95 -23.36 16.28
CA LEU A 949 -12.65 -24.05 16.42
C LEU A 949 -11.48 -23.29 15.79
N PHE A 950 -11.75 -22.32 14.91
CA PHE A 950 -10.75 -21.61 14.14
C PHE A 950 -11.01 -20.09 14.11
N ASP A 951 -11.78 -19.60 13.13
CA ASP A 951 -12.28 -18.22 13.04
C ASP A 951 -13.35 -18.10 11.94
N ARG A 952 -13.94 -16.91 11.82
CA ARG A 952 -14.93 -16.57 10.78
C ARG A 952 -14.35 -16.51 9.35
N GLU A 953 -13.06 -16.24 9.19
CA GLU A 953 -12.41 -16.02 7.88
C GLU A 953 -12.12 -17.33 7.14
N HIS A 954 -12.20 -18.46 7.84
CA HIS A 954 -12.01 -19.82 7.31
C HIS A 954 -13.35 -20.56 7.13
N GLN A 955 -14.48 -19.88 7.17
CA GLN A 955 -15.75 -20.50 6.84
C GLN A 955 -15.78 -20.96 5.37
N ILE A 956 -16.54 -22.02 5.10
CA ILE A 956 -16.74 -22.57 3.76
C ILE A 956 -17.86 -21.80 3.08
N GLY A 957 -17.63 -21.33 1.86
CA GLY A 957 -18.64 -20.63 1.08
C GLY A 957 -19.63 -21.57 0.35
N HIS A 958 -20.79 -21.03 -0.01
CA HIS A 958 -21.87 -21.77 -0.67
C HIS A 958 -21.50 -22.28 -2.08
N ALA A 959 -20.51 -21.67 -2.77
CA ALA A 959 -20.16 -22.02 -4.14
C ALA A 959 -19.69 -23.47 -4.33
N TYR A 960 -19.17 -24.12 -3.28
CA TYR A 960 -18.80 -25.54 -3.34
C TYR A 960 -20.00 -26.44 -3.65
N PHE A 961 -21.20 -26.06 -3.19
CA PHE A 961 -22.41 -26.89 -3.24
C PHE A 961 -23.46 -26.42 -4.26
N MET A 962 -23.36 -25.18 -4.78
CA MET A 962 -24.38 -24.60 -5.68
C MET A 962 -24.71 -25.44 -6.92
N HIS A 963 -23.73 -26.20 -7.42
CA HIS A 963 -23.87 -26.98 -8.66
C HIS A 963 -24.10 -28.47 -8.40
N CYS A 964 -24.28 -28.90 -7.16
CA CYS A 964 -24.65 -30.28 -6.86
C CYS A 964 -26.06 -30.58 -7.37
N ARG A 965 -26.20 -31.69 -8.08
CA ARG A 965 -27.45 -32.20 -8.66
C ARG A 965 -27.81 -33.59 -8.15
N THR A 966 -26.88 -34.31 -7.53
CA THR A 966 -27.11 -35.61 -6.91
C THR A 966 -26.46 -35.68 -5.53
N ALA A 967 -26.89 -36.62 -4.69
CA ALA A 967 -26.21 -36.91 -3.42
C ALA A 967 -24.74 -37.32 -3.63
N GLY A 968 -24.43 -38.01 -4.74
CA GLY A 968 -23.05 -38.34 -5.11
C GLY A 968 -22.18 -37.10 -5.36
N ASP A 969 -22.75 -36.06 -5.98
CA ASP A 969 -22.03 -34.80 -6.17
C ASP A 969 -21.67 -34.13 -4.82
N VAL A 970 -22.56 -34.26 -3.82
CA VAL A 970 -22.32 -33.75 -2.46
C VAL A 970 -21.21 -34.57 -1.78
N ASP A 971 -21.24 -35.89 -1.92
CA ASP A 971 -20.18 -36.78 -1.41
C ASP A 971 -18.82 -36.43 -2.02
N ASP A 972 -18.76 -36.20 -3.33
CA ASP A 972 -17.53 -35.82 -4.04
C ASP A 972 -17.03 -34.44 -3.57
N VAL A 973 -17.92 -33.45 -3.41
CA VAL A 973 -17.55 -32.13 -2.87
C VAL A 973 -17.02 -32.25 -1.44
N MET A 974 -17.67 -33.03 -0.59
CA MET A 974 -17.22 -33.24 0.78
C MET A 974 -15.84 -33.89 0.83
N ARG A 975 -15.66 -34.98 0.07
CA ARG A 975 -14.44 -35.78 0.03
C ARG A 975 -13.25 -35.05 -0.58
N ASP A 976 -13.44 -34.40 -1.72
CA ASP A 976 -12.34 -33.94 -2.57
C ASP A 976 -12.06 -32.44 -2.41
N LYS A 977 -12.97 -31.69 -1.77
CA LYS A 977 -12.84 -30.23 -1.61
C LYS A 977 -12.94 -29.79 -0.15
N VAL A 978 -14.01 -30.17 0.54
CA VAL A 978 -14.26 -29.68 1.92
C VAL A 978 -13.29 -30.31 2.92
N ILE A 979 -13.20 -31.63 2.98
CA ILE A 979 -12.35 -32.32 3.96
C ILE A 979 -10.86 -31.96 3.75
N PRO A 980 -10.32 -31.94 2.51
CA PRO A 980 -8.96 -31.46 2.26
C PRO A 980 -8.73 -30.00 2.70
N LEU A 981 -9.71 -29.12 2.50
CA LEU A 981 -9.62 -27.74 2.99
C LEU A 981 -9.57 -27.68 4.52
N LEU A 982 -10.36 -28.50 5.21
CA LEU A 982 -10.31 -28.61 6.67
C LEU A 982 -8.96 -29.15 7.16
N GLN A 983 -8.34 -30.11 6.44
CA GLN A 983 -7.00 -30.60 6.74
C GLN A 983 -5.98 -29.45 6.71
N GLU A 984 -6.07 -28.59 5.70
CA GLU A 984 -5.20 -27.41 5.58
C GLU A 984 -5.45 -26.42 6.73
N TYR A 985 -6.72 -26.10 7.03
CA TYR A 985 -7.08 -25.15 8.08
C TYR A 985 -6.59 -25.59 9.46
N PHE A 986 -6.71 -26.88 9.76
CA PHE A 986 -6.31 -27.44 11.04
C PHE A 986 -4.89 -28.01 11.05
N TYR A 987 -4.07 -27.73 10.03
CA TYR A 987 -2.68 -28.21 9.94
C TYR A 987 -2.53 -29.72 10.20
N GLU A 988 -3.36 -30.54 9.56
CA GLU A 988 -3.42 -32.00 9.75
C GLU A 988 -3.85 -32.45 11.18
N ASP A 989 -4.47 -31.58 11.98
CA ASP A 989 -5.11 -31.98 13.24
C ASP A 989 -6.48 -32.65 12.98
N TRP A 990 -6.40 -33.97 12.73
CA TRP A 990 -7.55 -34.80 12.41
C TRP A 990 -8.60 -34.89 13.53
N ASN A 991 -8.26 -34.59 14.79
CA ASN A 991 -9.25 -34.54 15.86
C ASN A 991 -10.18 -33.33 15.68
N LYS A 992 -9.63 -32.16 15.29
CA LYS A 992 -10.44 -30.98 14.95
C LYS A 992 -11.25 -31.17 13.68
N VAL A 993 -10.66 -31.81 12.66
CA VAL A 993 -11.40 -32.19 11.45
C VAL A 993 -12.59 -33.09 11.81
N ALA A 994 -12.38 -34.10 12.66
CA ALA A 994 -13.45 -34.96 13.15
C ALA A 994 -14.52 -34.20 13.95
N LEU A 995 -14.14 -33.22 14.79
CA LEU A 995 -15.10 -32.37 15.52
C LEU A 995 -15.98 -31.55 14.55
N VAL A 996 -15.40 -30.95 13.51
CA VAL A 996 -16.17 -30.21 12.49
C VAL A 996 -17.14 -31.12 11.75
N LEU A 997 -16.67 -32.30 11.34
CA LEU A 997 -17.50 -33.30 10.64
C LEU A 997 -18.48 -34.02 11.58
N GLY A 998 -18.34 -33.85 12.89
CA GLY A 998 -19.14 -34.51 13.93
C GLY A 998 -18.86 -36.01 14.09
N ASP A 999 -17.67 -36.46 13.71
CA ASP A 999 -17.18 -37.84 13.87
C ASP A 999 -16.34 -38.04 15.15
N ALA A 1000 -16.26 -37.03 16.02
CA ALA A 1000 -15.42 -37.06 17.23
C ALA A 1000 -15.80 -38.15 18.24
N ASP A 1001 -17.08 -38.54 18.29
CA ASP A 1001 -17.60 -39.62 19.12
C ASP A 1001 -17.28 -41.03 18.57
N GLY A 1002 -16.69 -41.11 17.38
CA GLY A 1002 -16.42 -42.38 16.69
C GLY A 1002 -17.60 -42.93 15.89
N SER A 1003 -18.57 -42.09 15.54
CA SER A 1003 -19.69 -42.44 14.64
C SER A 1003 -19.24 -42.81 13.22
N GLU A 1004 -18.03 -42.44 12.82
CA GLU A 1004 -17.38 -42.78 11.54
C GLU A 1004 -18.25 -42.49 10.30
N ASN A 1005 -18.91 -41.32 10.24
CA ASN A 1005 -19.77 -40.97 9.11
C ASN A 1005 -18.94 -40.68 7.85
N PHE A 1006 -17.94 -39.79 7.98
CA PHE A 1006 -17.04 -39.34 6.92
C PHE A 1006 -15.62 -39.89 7.08
N LEU A 1007 -15.16 -39.98 8.32
CA LEU A 1007 -13.83 -40.44 8.69
C LEU A 1007 -13.88 -41.85 9.28
N ARG A 1008 -12.82 -42.62 9.07
CA ARG A 1008 -12.56 -43.88 9.75
C ARG A 1008 -11.42 -43.70 10.74
N ARG A 1009 -11.57 -44.23 11.96
CA ARG A 1009 -10.62 -44.10 13.07
C ARG A 1009 -10.09 -45.48 13.48
N ASP A 1010 -8.87 -45.81 13.07
CA ASP A 1010 -8.20 -47.05 13.50
C ASP A 1010 -7.23 -46.78 14.67
N THR A 1011 -7.40 -47.47 15.81
CA THR A 1011 -6.48 -47.39 16.96
C THR A 1011 -5.13 -48.03 16.62
N LEU A 1012 -4.03 -47.29 16.82
CA LEU A 1012 -2.67 -47.78 16.62
C LEU A 1012 -2.15 -48.43 17.89
N LYS A 1013 -1.57 -49.63 17.75
CA LYS A 1013 -0.87 -50.30 18.84
C LYS A 1013 0.52 -49.69 19.02
N SER A 1014 0.92 -49.49 20.27
CA SER A 1014 2.28 -49.06 20.60
C SER A 1014 3.31 -50.02 19.98
N PRO A 1015 4.35 -49.51 19.29
CA PRO A 1015 5.44 -50.34 18.77
C PRO A 1015 6.17 -51.08 19.90
N ASN A 1016 6.61 -52.31 19.62
CA ASN A 1016 7.36 -53.13 20.59
C ASN A 1016 8.62 -52.39 21.09
N GLY A 1017 8.72 -52.15 22.40
CA GLY A 1017 9.87 -51.50 23.04
C GLY A 1017 9.57 -50.13 23.68
N LEU A 1018 8.40 -49.54 23.43
CA LEU A 1018 7.91 -48.35 24.13
C LEU A 1018 7.03 -48.80 25.30
N THR A 1019 7.45 -48.51 26.54
CA THR A 1019 6.67 -48.82 27.75
C THR A 1019 5.33 -48.10 27.72
N ALA A 1020 4.24 -48.82 27.98
CA ALA A 1020 2.87 -48.29 27.96
C ALA A 1020 2.68 -47.04 28.84
N ASP A 1021 3.52 -46.85 29.86
CA ASP A 1021 3.45 -45.73 30.80
C ASP A 1021 4.04 -44.41 30.26
N ALA A 1022 4.63 -44.40 29.06
CA ALA A 1022 5.27 -43.21 28.49
C ALA A 1022 4.30 -42.29 27.71
N PHE A 1023 3.07 -42.74 27.42
CA PHE A 1023 2.08 -41.99 26.66
C PHE A 1023 0.70 -42.16 27.30
N THR A 1024 0.09 -41.07 27.76
CA THR A 1024 -1.21 -41.07 28.45
C THR A 1024 -2.42 -41.06 27.50
N GLU A 1025 -2.21 -41.05 26.19
CA GLU A 1025 -3.27 -40.89 25.17
C GLU A 1025 -3.24 -42.00 24.11
N ASP A 1026 -4.42 -42.42 23.67
CA ASP A 1026 -4.60 -43.34 22.55
C ASP A 1026 -4.20 -42.67 21.22
N TRP A 1027 -3.44 -43.40 20.39
CA TRP A 1027 -3.04 -42.93 19.06
C TRP A 1027 -3.99 -43.45 18.00
N TYR A 1028 -4.53 -42.56 17.17
CA TYR A 1028 -5.47 -42.91 16.11
C TYR A 1028 -4.88 -42.64 14.73
N ARG A 1029 -5.14 -43.54 13.78
CA ARG A 1029 -5.01 -43.28 12.35
C ARG A 1029 -6.38 -42.88 11.80
N TRP A 1030 -6.44 -41.73 11.17
CA TRP A 1030 -7.63 -41.23 10.48
C TRP A 1030 -7.52 -41.46 8.98
N SER A 1031 -8.65 -41.78 8.34
CA SER A 1031 -8.75 -41.85 6.87
C SER A 1031 -10.14 -41.42 6.41
N VAL A 1032 -10.23 -40.75 5.27
CA VAL A 1032 -11.53 -40.38 4.68
C VAL A 1032 -12.15 -41.64 4.04
N LYS A 1033 -13.41 -41.94 4.36
CA LYS A 1033 -14.11 -43.12 3.84
C LYS A 1033 -14.39 -42.96 2.36
N HIS A 1034 -14.25 -44.04 1.56
CA HIS A 1034 -14.55 -44.03 0.12
C HIS A 1034 -16.05 -43.86 -0.19
N GLU A 1035 -16.95 -44.28 0.68
CA GLU A 1035 -18.39 -44.08 0.54
C GLU A 1035 -18.95 -43.58 1.87
N PHE A 1036 -19.80 -42.56 1.81
CA PHE A 1036 -20.50 -42.04 2.99
C PHE A 1036 -21.81 -42.80 3.18
N GLY A 1037 -22.16 -43.07 4.45
CA GLY A 1037 -23.38 -43.81 4.76
C GLY A 1037 -24.64 -42.99 4.46
N PRO A 1038 -25.82 -43.63 4.25
CA PRO A 1038 -27.07 -42.91 3.96
C PRO A 1038 -27.48 -41.89 5.04
N SER A 1039 -26.99 -42.06 6.27
CA SER A 1039 -27.23 -41.19 7.41
C SER A 1039 -26.09 -40.21 7.72
N ALA A 1040 -25.03 -40.16 6.89
CA ALA A 1040 -23.83 -39.37 7.21
C ALA A 1040 -24.12 -37.88 7.45
N TYR A 1041 -25.14 -37.36 6.77
CA TYR A 1041 -25.57 -35.96 6.84
C TYR A 1041 -26.64 -35.70 7.91
N ALA A 1042 -27.22 -36.73 8.54
CA ALA A 1042 -28.37 -36.59 9.43
C ALA A 1042 -28.07 -35.77 10.70
N GLN A 1043 -26.80 -35.70 11.09
CA GLN A 1043 -26.32 -34.94 12.25
C GLN A 1043 -26.20 -33.43 12.03
N PHE A 1044 -26.41 -32.95 10.80
CA PHE A 1044 -26.31 -31.52 10.49
C PHE A 1044 -27.67 -30.81 10.42
N GLY A 1045 -28.78 -31.57 10.45
CA GLY A 1045 -30.16 -31.09 10.34
C GLY A 1045 -30.89 -30.98 11.66
#